data_AF-A0A5C5W6U4-F1
#
_entry.id   AF-A0A5C5W6U4-F1
#
_cell.length_a   1.000
_cell.length_b   1.000
_cell.length_c   1.000
_cell.angle_alpha   90.00
_cell.angle_beta   90.00
_cell.angle_gamma   90.00
#
_symmetry.space_group_name_H-M   'P 1'
#
loop_
_entity.id
_entity.type
_entity.pdbx_description
1 polymer ?
#
loop_
_entity_poly.entity_id
_entity_poly.type
_entity_poly.pdbx_seq_one_letter_code
_entity_poly.pdbx_strand_id
1 'polypeptide(L)'
;MFGASLSLLSALFVAASPKPTASDAEAARSPITGGAGELCTLAVPINCGDTVVVDLRTFDQAGDPPHPCRNGGAGGANSAWYSFVPPAGSTTVRIQTCDSTGTPADTVMTLWSGACGGLTLVACSDDACGTGNGYLSDICADGLTPGATHYLEVGAWQASDAGLYTIKVECPCPVFEPAACCSVDGADCQDGVIGAACAASGGLFHPDTTCGAIACVALCQPGDQDEGESFCNDPDDFNNGCNNPSPVFPPPYVCGDTICGEYWAEGGRRDTDWYAFDLSVESQVTWRVTGSASTRVFIFAPGPDPLNPCTGLSEIADAIAPAFQPAVGSACLPPGRYYLWAGHDTFSGVPCVGRYHAEIACQPCPSGACCLAPTCQDGLDAAGCVAAGGIYQGDGTLCANVDCLGACCLADESCSNLTEPACTAANGVFNGQGTRCGDAFIFCNGACCACPAACTVTSQQNCQAAGGFFQGGGSTCADVNNCAASIEGETVCTPGTDHFNGGCNSTPNVFSMIACGQTVCGRSANPSGFGPRDSDWYRFELTQPTRVRWEVVGNTRMQANLLQLTAGNCPATNVTSVITDRPFEPAVVEVVLAPGAYVAYAAVPLSVPPGVPCGANAYRATLTCRTACADSVCGDSNCDGVVNVLDINFFVAAVLGEAQWNALHSGSPTCSYCCSNDVNGNGVVNILDINAFVAAVLDGSCANSPNCPP
;
A
#
# COMPACT_ATOMS: atom_id res chain seq x y z
N MET A 1 -49.14 -28.09 -47.33
CA MET A 1 -49.39 -26.87 -48.13
C MET A 1 -49.20 -25.67 -47.21
N PHE A 2 -48.45 -24.68 -47.71
CA PHE A 2 -48.11 -23.38 -47.13
C PHE A 2 -47.18 -23.37 -45.90
N GLY A 3 -45.89 -23.18 -46.18
CA GLY A 3 -44.95 -22.56 -45.27
C GLY A 3 -45.09 -21.04 -45.32
N ALA A 4 -44.94 -20.41 -44.15
CA ALA A 4 -44.76 -18.98 -44.00
C ALA A 4 -43.65 -18.77 -42.96
N SER A 5 -42.50 -18.30 -43.44
CA SER A 5 -41.45 -17.71 -42.61
C SER A 5 -41.92 -16.36 -42.11
N LEU A 6 -41.82 -16.11 -40.81
CA LEU A 6 -41.81 -14.77 -40.24
C LEU A 6 -40.71 -14.68 -39.18
N SER A 7 -39.77 -13.79 -39.47
CA SER A 7 -38.57 -13.42 -38.71
C SER A 7 -38.91 -12.98 -37.28
N LEU A 8 -38.25 -13.59 -36.27
CA LEU A 8 -38.14 -13.01 -34.93
C LEU A 8 -36.80 -12.26 -34.84
N LEU A 9 -36.91 -10.99 -34.49
CA LEU A 9 -35.81 -10.10 -34.08
C LEU A 9 -35.00 -10.75 -32.94
N SER A 10 -33.73 -11.06 -33.19
CA SER A 10 -32.74 -11.27 -32.14
C SER A 10 -32.24 -9.91 -31.67
N ALA A 11 -32.69 -9.46 -30.49
CA ALA A 11 -32.03 -8.37 -29.77
C ALA A 11 -30.81 -8.97 -29.04
N LEU A 12 -29.61 -8.72 -29.58
CA LEU A 12 -28.34 -9.01 -28.93
C LEU A 12 -28.17 -7.99 -27.78
N PHE A 13 -28.44 -8.40 -26.54
CA PHE A 13 -27.89 -7.71 -25.38
C PHE A 13 -26.45 -8.19 -25.21
N VAL A 14 -25.50 -7.39 -25.70
CA VAL A 14 -24.10 -7.50 -25.30
C VAL A 14 -24.02 -6.93 -23.89
N ALA A 15 -23.98 -7.82 -22.89
CA ALA A 15 -23.58 -7.43 -21.54
C ALA A 15 -22.10 -7.01 -21.62
N ALA A 16 -21.82 -5.77 -21.27
CA ALA A 16 -20.45 -5.29 -21.10
C ALA A 16 -19.81 -6.07 -19.96
N SER A 17 -18.70 -6.75 -20.23
CA SER A 17 -17.86 -7.36 -19.20
C SER A 17 -17.40 -6.28 -18.21
N PRO A 18 -17.31 -6.57 -16.90
CA PRO A 18 -16.67 -5.66 -15.97
C PRO A 18 -15.21 -5.46 -16.37
N LYS A 19 -14.81 -4.19 -16.43
CA LYS A 19 -13.43 -3.75 -16.68
C LYS A 19 -12.56 -4.26 -15.51
N PRO A 20 -11.53 -5.09 -15.75
CA PRO A 20 -10.62 -5.48 -14.67
C PRO A 20 -9.93 -4.25 -14.09
N THR A 21 -9.72 -4.25 -12.78
CA THR A 21 -8.90 -3.26 -12.07
C THR A 21 -7.46 -3.31 -12.60
N ALA A 22 -6.78 -2.17 -12.64
CA ALA A 22 -5.47 -2.02 -13.28
C ALA A 22 -4.38 -2.99 -12.75
N SER A 23 -4.49 -3.45 -11.50
CA SER A 23 -3.58 -4.44 -10.90
C SER A 23 -3.67 -5.85 -11.51
N ASP A 24 -4.84 -6.23 -12.02
CA ASP A 24 -5.13 -7.62 -12.39
C ASP A 24 -4.84 -7.88 -13.88
N ALA A 25 -4.56 -6.83 -14.66
CA ALA A 25 -4.19 -6.92 -16.07
C ALA A 25 -2.66 -7.06 -16.29
N GLU A 26 -1.83 -6.55 -15.38
CA GLU A 26 -0.36 -6.61 -15.48
C GLU A 26 0.18 -8.05 -15.29
N ALA A 27 -0.44 -8.86 -14.44
CA ALA A 27 0.04 -10.22 -14.13
C ALA A 27 -0.24 -11.27 -15.23
N ALA A 28 -1.09 -10.97 -16.22
CA ALA A 28 -1.54 -11.93 -17.24
C ALA A 28 -0.82 -11.80 -18.60
N ARG A 29 0.07 -10.81 -18.78
CA ARG A 29 0.79 -10.58 -20.04
C ARG A 29 2.27 -10.92 -19.86
N SER A 30 2.75 -11.94 -20.56
CA SER A 30 4.18 -12.25 -20.58
C SER A 30 4.96 -11.05 -21.12
N PRO A 31 5.93 -10.49 -20.38
CA PRO A 31 6.74 -9.38 -20.86
C PRO A 31 7.51 -9.78 -22.11
N ILE A 32 7.69 -8.84 -23.04
CA ILE A 32 8.66 -9.06 -24.12
C ILE A 32 10.06 -9.05 -23.50
N THR A 33 10.84 -10.07 -23.83
CA THR A 33 12.24 -10.23 -23.41
C THR A 33 13.17 -10.30 -24.61
N GLY A 34 14.44 -9.91 -24.43
CA GLY A 34 15.47 -9.79 -25.46
C GLY A 34 15.50 -10.89 -26.51
N GLY A 35 15.68 -10.47 -27.77
CA GLY A 35 15.62 -11.30 -28.98
C GLY A 35 14.59 -10.82 -30.01
N ALA A 36 13.35 -10.53 -29.59
CA ALA A 36 12.33 -9.88 -30.41
C ALA A 36 12.24 -8.40 -30.02
N GLY A 37 12.34 -7.48 -30.98
CA GLY A 37 12.44 -6.04 -30.70
C GLY A 37 13.84 -5.56 -30.31
N GLU A 38 14.87 -6.41 -30.40
CA GLU A 38 16.27 -6.02 -30.09
C GLU A 38 16.84 -5.00 -31.10
N LEU A 39 16.31 -5.02 -32.32
CA LEU A 39 16.73 -4.13 -33.39
C LEU A 39 15.49 -3.56 -34.06
N CYS A 40 15.59 -2.36 -34.62
CA CYS A 40 14.52 -1.76 -35.44
C CYS A 40 14.00 -2.72 -36.53
N THR A 41 14.85 -3.53 -37.14
CA THR A 41 14.46 -4.51 -38.17
C THR A 41 13.70 -5.72 -37.63
N LEU A 42 13.76 -5.93 -36.32
CA LEU A 42 13.07 -6.98 -35.57
C LEU A 42 11.96 -6.40 -34.68
N ALA A 43 11.52 -5.17 -34.96
CA ALA A 43 10.54 -4.45 -34.17
C ALA A 43 9.22 -5.22 -34.03
N VAL A 44 8.71 -5.32 -32.80
CA VAL A 44 7.49 -6.07 -32.50
C VAL A 44 6.25 -5.22 -32.85
N PRO A 45 5.24 -5.75 -33.55
CA PRO A 45 4.03 -4.99 -33.88
C PRO A 45 3.24 -4.59 -32.63
N ILE A 46 2.83 -3.31 -32.55
CA ILE A 46 1.86 -2.75 -31.61
C ILE A 46 0.78 -1.97 -32.36
N ASN A 47 -0.44 -2.00 -31.85
CA ASN A 47 -1.61 -1.39 -32.48
C ASN A 47 -2.31 -0.42 -31.52
N CYS A 48 -3.17 0.44 -32.07
CA CYS A 48 -4.03 1.29 -31.28
C CYS A 48 -4.92 0.47 -30.33
N GLY A 49 -4.97 0.87 -29.06
CA GLY A 49 -5.69 0.17 -27.99
C GLY A 49 -4.88 -0.90 -27.28
N ASP A 50 -3.67 -1.20 -27.76
CA ASP A 50 -2.80 -2.17 -27.09
C ASP A 50 -2.24 -1.61 -25.77
N THR A 51 -2.04 -2.51 -24.82
CA THR A 51 -1.22 -2.27 -23.64
C THR A 51 -0.24 -3.43 -23.52
N VAL A 52 1.05 -3.17 -23.50
CA VAL A 52 2.07 -4.22 -23.52
C VAL A 52 3.07 -3.99 -22.39
N VAL A 53 3.67 -5.06 -21.89
CA VAL A 53 4.71 -4.98 -20.86
C VAL A 53 6.05 -5.36 -21.49
N VAL A 54 7.08 -4.57 -21.24
CA VAL A 54 8.45 -4.82 -21.71
C VAL A 54 9.39 -4.95 -20.52
N ASP A 55 10.31 -5.92 -20.56
CA ASP A 55 11.38 -6.05 -19.58
C ASP A 55 12.72 -5.58 -20.17
N LEU A 56 13.01 -4.29 -20.03
CA LEU A 56 14.21 -3.68 -20.59
C LEU A 56 15.50 -4.27 -20.01
N ARG A 57 15.49 -4.97 -18.86
CA ARG A 57 16.70 -5.65 -18.33
C ARG A 57 17.27 -6.70 -19.27
N THR A 58 16.47 -7.14 -20.25
CA THR A 58 16.82 -8.19 -21.20
C THR A 58 17.29 -7.67 -22.56
N PHE A 59 17.29 -6.35 -22.79
CA PHE A 59 17.68 -5.69 -24.03
C PHE A 59 19.02 -4.96 -23.89
N ASP A 60 19.71 -4.71 -25.00
CA ASP A 60 20.82 -3.75 -25.10
C ASP A 60 20.48 -2.57 -26.03
N GLN A 61 21.32 -1.53 -26.06
CA GLN A 61 21.15 -0.35 -26.94
C GLN A 61 22.16 -0.29 -28.09
N ALA A 62 22.84 -1.39 -28.39
CA ALA A 62 24.00 -1.38 -29.26
C ALA A 62 23.61 -1.19 -30.74
N GLY A 63 23.92 0.00 -31.26
CA GLY A 63 23.66 0.33 -32.66
C GLY A 63 22.33 1.05 -32.90
N ASP A 64 21.60 1.34 -31.83
CA ASP A 64 20.37 2.12 -31.88
C ASP A 64 20.65 3.63 -32.05
N PRO A 65 19.79 4.36 -32.79
CA PRO A 65 19.84 5.81 -32.83
C PRO A 65 19.68 6.43 -31.43
N PRO A 66 20.21 7.63 -31.21
CA PRO A 66 20.01 8.31 -29.94
C PRO A 66 18.59 8.88 -29.81
N HIS A 67 18.07 8.91 -28.58
CA HIS A 67 16.85 9.64 -28.22
C HIS A 67 17.10 11.16 -28.24
N PRO A 68 16.50 11.94 -29.16
CA PRO A 68 16.83 13.36 -29.32
C PRO A 68 16.34 14.28 -28.19
N CYS A 69 15.33 13.85 -27.43
CA CYS A 69 14.76 14.61 -26.32
C CYS A 69 15.46 14.35 -24.97
N ARG A 70 16.40 13.40 -24.93
CA ARG A 70 17.12 13.04 -23.71
C ARG A 70 18.09 14.15 -23.28
N ASN A 71 17.85 14.73 -22.12
CA ASN A 71 18.71 15.77 -21.54
C ASN A 71 20.08 15.20 -21.08
N GLY A 72 21.18 15.94 -21.25
CA GLY A 72 22.50 15.50 -20.81
C GLY A 72 23.29 14.57 -21.76
N GLY A 73 22.75 14.21 -22.94
CA GLY A 73 23.52 13.58 -24.03
C GLY A 73 22.78 12.48 -24.78
N ALA A 74 23.20 12.24 -26.02
CA ALA A 74 22.53 11.41 -27.02
C ALA A 74 22.63 9.89 -26.77
N GLY A 75 22.02 9.36 -25.71
CA GLY A 75 21.89 7.91 -25.54
C GLY A 75 21.00 7.49 -24.39
N GLY A 76 20.07 6.57 -24.65
CA GLY A 76 19.35 5.79 -23.63
C GLY A 76 20.10 4.50 -23.31
N ALA A 77 19.54 3.68 -22.43
CA ALA A 77 20.04 2.35 -22.13
C ALA A 77 18.96 1.30 -22.36
N ASN A 78 19.38 0.09 -22.77
CA ASN A 78 18.51 -1.06 -22.84
C ASN A 78 17.22 -0.79 -23.64
N SER A 79 17.33 -0.55 -24.96
CA SER A 79 16.22 -0.12 -25.81
C SER A 79 15.51 -1.27 -26.50
N ALA A 80 14.19 -1.17 -26.58
CA ALA A 80 13.33 -2.12 -27.29
C ALA A 80 12.58 -1.41 -28.43
N TRP A 81 12.42 -2.14 -29.54
CA TRP A 81 11.81 -1.65 -30.77
C TRP A 81 10.43 -2.25 -31.02
N TYR A 82 9.50 -1.36 -31.34
CA TYR A 82 8.15 -1.69 -31.77
C TYR A 82 7.82 -1.07 -33.12
N SER A 83 6.97 -1.74 -33.90
CA SER A 83 6.43 -1.20 -35.14
C SER A 83 4.96 -0.87 -34.97
N PHE A 84 4.55 0.28 -35.47
CA PHE A 84 3.20 0.81 -35.33
C PHE A 84 2.68 1.24 -36.70
N VAL A 85 1.43 0.88 -37.01
CA VAL A 85 0.76 1.32 -38.24
C VAL A 85 -0.53 2.04 -37.85
N PRO A 86 -0.64 3.37 -38.05
CA PRO A 86 -1.85 4.10 -37.73
C PRO A 86 -3.03 3.56 -38.56
N PRO A 87 -4.18 3.26 -37.94
CA PRO A 87 -5.35 2.74 -38.64
C PRO A 87 -5.96 3.80 -39.56
N ALA A 88 -6.80 3.35 -40.49
CA ALA A 88 -7.49 4.25 -41.41
C ALA A 88 -8.32 5.29 -40.63
N GLY A 89 -8.05 6.58 -40.88
CA GLY A 89 -8.72 7.70 -40.21
C GLY A 89 -7.97 8.27 -39.00
N SER A 90 -6.91 7.63 -38.51
CA SER A 90 -6.10 8.15 -37.39
C SER A 90 -4.81 8.80 -37.88
N THR A 91 -4.73 10.12 -37.73
CA THR A 91 -3.51 10.91 -38.01
C THR A 91 -2.77 11.32 -36.74
N THR A 92 -3.27 10.93 -35.57
CA THR A 92 -2.68 11.20 -34.25
C THR A 92 -2.57 9.93 -33.43
N VAL A 93 -1.60 9.87 -32.52
CA VAL A 93 -1.41 8.77 -31.56
C VAL A 93 -0.87 9.31 -30.25
N ARG A 94 -1.31 8.72 -29.13
CA ARG A 94 -0.63 8.82 -27.84
C ARG A 94 0.02 7.48 -27.51
N ILE A 95 1.27 7.52 -27.09
CA ILE A 95 2.01 6.34 -26.62
C ILE A 95 2.66 6.75 -25.30
N GLN A 96 2.34 6.05 -24.22
CA GLN A 96 2.79 6.42 -22.87
C GLN A 96 3.30 5.22 -22.07
N THR A 97 4.20 5.49 -21.13
CA THR A 97 4.66 4.54 -20.10
C THR A 97 4.12 4.87 -18.70
N CYS A 98 3.22 5.85 -18.57
CA CYS A 98 2.80 6.41 -17.26
C CYS A 98 2.12 5.40 -16.31
N ASP A 99 1.58 4.30 -16.84
CA ASP A 99 0.93 3.24 -16.05
C ASP A 99 1.94 2.20 -15.50
N SER A 100 3.25 2.41 -15.65
CA SER A 100 4.29 1.47 -15.19
C SER A 100 4.41 1.46 -13.66
N THR A 101 4.46 0.27 -13.06
CA THR A 101 4.67 0.09 -11.61
C THR A 101 5.93 -0.74 -11.32
N GLY A 102 6.75 -0.37 -10.32
CA GLY A 102 7.96 -1.14 -9.94
C GLY A 102 9.18 -0.30 -9.54
N THR A 103 10.35 -0.97 -9.42
CA THR A 103 11.61 -0.39 -8.92
C THR A 103 12.43 0.43 -9.91
N PRO A 104 12.31 0.29 -11.24
CA PRO A 104 12.77 1.30 -12.19
C PRO A 104 11.60 2.18 -12.66
N ALA A 105 11.83 3.49 -12.79
CA ALA A 105 10.77 4.49 -12.97
C ALA A 105 11.11 5.58 -13.99
N ASP A 106 12.19 5.41 -14.77
CA ASP A 106 12.70 6.45 -15.68
C ASP A 106 12.86 5.91 -17.11
N THR A 107 12.04 6.44 -18.02
CA THR A 107 11.94 5.98 -19.42
C THR A 107 12.16 7.10 -20.38
N VAL A 108 12.73 6.77 -21.54
CA VAL A 108 12.82 7.64 -22.70
C VAL A 108 12.24 6.94 -23.93
N MET A 109 11.41 7.64 -24.70
CA MET A 109 10.77 7.10 -25.91
C MET A 109 10.99 7.98 -27.13
N THR A 110 11.19 7.36 -28.29
CA THR A 110 11.22 8.06 -29.58
C THR A 110 10.32 7.37 -30.61
N LEU A 111 9.47 8.15 -31.26
CA LEU A 111 8.67 7.72 -32.40
C LEU A 111 9.36 8.16 -33.70
N TRP A 112 9.58 7.19 -34.58
CA TRP A 112 10.30 7.33 -35.84
C TRP A 112 9.40 7.01 -37.04
N SER A 113 9.72 7.61 -38.18
CA SER A 113 9.17 7.27 -39.50
C SER A 113 10.30 6.87 -40.47
N GLY A 114 9.93 6.26 -41.59
CA GLY A 114 10.88 5.84 -42.62
C GLY A 114 11.28 4.37 -42.49
N ALA A 115 12.53 4.04 -42.79
CA ALA A 115 13.05 2.68 -42.72
C ALA A 115 14.26 2.60 -41.79
N CYS A 116 14.46 1.45 -41.13
CA CYS A 116 15.62 1.22 -40.26
C CYS A 116 16.93 1.53 -41.00
N GLY A 117 17.83 2.29 -40.37
CA GLY A 117 19.06 2.81 -40.98
C GLY A 117 18.93 4.16 -41.70
N GLY A 118 17.71 4.71 -41.80
CA GLY A 118 17.40 6.03 -42.35
C GLY A 118 16.15 6.63 -41.73
N LEU A 119 15.99 6.47 -40.41
CA LEU A 119 14.82 6.92 -39.67
C LEU A 119 14.77 8.44 -39.57
N THR A 120 13.56 9.00 -39.60
CA THR A 120 13.28 10.42 -39.38
C THR A 120 12.45 10.59 -38.12
N LEU A 121 12.88 11.48 -37.23
CA LEU A 121 12.18 11.76 -35.97
C LEU A 121 10.77 12.27 -36.24
N VAL A 122 9.78 11.68 -35.56
CA VAL A 122 8.39 12.17 -35.52
C VAL A 122 8.15 12.88 -34.20
N ALA A 123 8.38 12.19 -33.08
CA ALA A 123 8.22 12.74 -31.74
C ALA A 123 9.16 12.02 -30.76
N CYS A 124 9.44 12.62 -29.62
CA CYS A 124 10.26 12.05 -28.56
C CYS A 124 9.72 12.54 -27.21
N SER A 125 9.79 11.69 -26.19
CA SER A 125 9.38 12.00 -24.82
C SER A 125 10.30 11.33 -23.81
N ASP A 126 10.36 11.87 -22.61
CA ASP A 126 11.30 11.50 -21.55
C ASP A 126 10.58 11.61 -20.19
N ASP A 127 10.48 12.84 -19.66
CA ASP A 127 9.82 13.17 -18.39
C ASP A 127 8.48 13.91 -18.60
N ALA A 128 7.46 13.23 -19.13
CA ALA A 128 6.22 13.88 -19.58
C ALA A 128 4.93 13.34 -18.92
N CYS A 129 5.01 12.33 -18.06
CA CYS A 129 3.87 11.82 -17.33
C CYS A 129 3.48 12.74 -16.14
N GLY A 130 2.34 13.43 -16.24
CA GLY A 130 1.83 14.39 -15.24
C GLY A 130 1.33 13.80 -13.90
N THR A 131 1.62 12.54 -13.59
CA THR A 131 1.28 11.86 -12.33
C THR A 131 2.43 10.95 -11.92
N GLY A 132 2.70 10.81 -10.61
CA GLY A 132 3.81 10.00 -10.09
C GLY A 132 5.12 10.80 -10.00
N ASN A 133 6.27 10.14 -10.17
CA ASN A 133 7.59 10.78 -10.02
C ASN A 133 7.99 11.68 -11.22
N GLY A 134 7.18 11.74 -12.27
CA GLY A 134 7.42 12.58 -13.46
C GLY A 134 8.41 12.04 -14.49
N TYR A 135 9.15 10.97 -14.16
CA TYR A 135 10.24 10.43 -14.99
C TYR A 135 9.80 9.47 -16.13
N LEU A 136 8.50 9.36 -16.37
CA LEU A 136 7.96 8.45 -17.38
C LEU A 136 7.57 9.24 -18.65
N SER A 137 7.65 8.57 -19.79
CA SER A 137 7.48 9.14 -21.11
C SER A 137 6.02 9.12 -21.56
N ASP A 138 5.59 10.21 -22.18
CA ASP A 138 4.29 10.36 -22.84
C ASP A 138 4.48 11.08 -24.19
N ILE A 139 4.35 10.33 -25.29
CA ILE A 139 4.37 10.87 -26.65
C ILE A 139 2.94 11.11 -27.08
N CYS A 140 2.63 12.33 -27.49
CA CYS A 140 1.45 12.64 -28.27
C CYS A 140 1.86 13.24 -29.62
N ALA A 141 1.67 12.51 -30.71
CA ALA A 141 2.12 12.89 -32.05
C ALA A 141 0.95 13.09 -33.02
N ASP A 142 1.11 14.04 -33.95
CA ASP A 142 0.20 14.32 -35.04
C ASP A 142 0.87 14.13 -36.42
N GLY A 143 0.14 14.44 -37.50
CA GLY A 143 0.67 14.36 -38.86
C GLY A 143 1.03 12.94 -39.35
N LEU A 144 0.58 11.89 -38.65
CA LEU A 144 0.85 10.52 -39.03
C LEU A 144 0.10 10.17 -40.32
N THR A 145 0.74 9.37 -41.17
CA THR A 145 0.11 8.88 -42.40
C THR A 145 -0.54 7.52 -42.14
N PRO A 146 -1.88 7.39 -42.22
CA PRO A 146 -2.57 6.10 -42.06
C PRO A 146 -2.02 5.03 -43.01
N GLY A 147 -1.77 3.84 -42.47
CA GLY A 147 -1.20 2.72 -43.23
C GLY A 147 0.32 2.80 -43.47
N ALA A 148 1.00 3.88 -43.07
CA ALA A 148 2.47 3.94 -43.09
C ALA A 148 3.06 3.38 -41.79
N THR A 149 4.13 2.59 -41.91
CA THR A 149 4.84 2.04 -40.75
C THR A 149 5.67 3.11 -40.04
N HIS A 150 5.51 3.18 -38.74
CA HIS A 150 6.30 3.94 -37.80
C HIS A 150 7.00 2.98 -36.84
N TYR A 151 8.06 3.44 -36.20
CA TYR A 151 8.84 2.65 -35.26
C TYR A 151 8.94 3.38 -33.92
N LEU A 152 8.57 2.72 -32.84
CA LEU A 152 8.72 3.22 -31.48
C LEU A 152 9.96 2.56 -30.86
N GLU A 153 10.88 3.39 -30.40
CA GLU A 153 12.02 3.01 -29.60
C GLU A 153 11.74 3.37 -28.14
N VAL A 154 11.79 2.38 -27.24
CA VAL A 154 11.55 2.55 -25.80
C VAL A 154 12.82 2.16 -25.06
N GLY A 155 13.45 3.11 -24.39
CA GLY A 155 14.66 2.88 -23.60
C GLY A 155 14.47 3.25 -22.13
N ALA A 156 15.34 2.72 -21.29
CA ALA A 156 15.56 3.26 -19.96
C ALA A 156 16.45 4.51 -20.07
N TRP A 157 16.28 5.47 -19.16
CA TRP A 157 17.12 6.66 -19.14
C TRP A 157 18.61 6.35 -18.97
N GLN A 158 18.94 5.38 -18.12
CA GLN A 158 20.27 4.82 -17.89
C GLN A 158 20.13 3.35 -17.47
N ALA A 159 21.23 2.59 -17.49
CA ALA A 159 21.18 1.14 -17.31
C ALA A 159 20.63 0.69 -15.94
N SER A 160 20.76 1.51 -14.89
CA SER A 160 20.16 1.22 -13.57
C SER A 160 18.65 1.28 -13.57
N ASP A 161 18.07 1.97 -14.54
CA ASP A 161 16.63 2.20 -14.66
C ASP A 161 15.99 1.18 -15.61
N ALA A 162 16.73 0.16 -16.02
CA ALA A 162 16.17 -0.94 -16.80
C ALA A 162 15.26 -1.81 -15.92
N GLY A 163 14.03 -2.05 -16.37
CA GLY A 163 13.11 -3.04 -15.79
C GLY A 163 11.79 -3.12 -16.51
N LEU A 164 10.72 -3.35 -15.76
CA LEU A 164 9.40 -3.61 -16.32
C LEU A 164 8.66 -2.30 -16.58
N TYR A 165 8.26 -2.09 -17.83
CA TYR A 165 7.50 -0.92 -18.25
C TYR A 165 6.23 -1.33 -18.98
N THR A 166 5.13 -0.65 -18.65
CA THR A 166 3.83 -0.81 -19.27
C THR A 166 3.66 0.26 -20.34
N ILE A 167 3.62 -0.13 -21.61
CA ILE A 167 3.42 0.76 -22.76
C ILE A 167 1.95 0.71 -23.17
N LYS A 168 1.30 1.86 -23.24
CA LYS A 168 -0.10 1.98 -23.69
C LYS A 168 -0.18 2.82 -24.95
N VAL A 169 -0.91 2.34 -25.96
CA VAL A 169 -1.09 3.01 -27.26
C VAL A 169 -2.55 3.42 -27.43
N GLU A 170 -2.81 4.71 -27.59
CA GLU A 170 -4.14 5.29 -27.70
C GLU A 170 -4.25 6.08 -29.01
N CYS A 171 -5.28 5.79 -29.81
CA CYS A 171 -5.54 6.51 -31.05
C CYS A 171 -7.02 6.89 -31.09
N PRO A 172 -7.38 8.16 -31.32
CA PRO A 172 -6.50 9.34 -31.46
C PRO A 172 -5.82 9.75 -30.13
N CYS A 173 -4.86 10.67 -30.19
CA CYS A 173 -4.31 11.26 -28.95
C CYS A 173 -5.33 12.18 -28.26
N PRO A 174 -5.60 12.03 -26.95
CA PRO A 174 -6.63 12.80 -26.24
C PRO A 174 -6.49 14.33 -26.31
N VAL A 175 -5.27 14.89 -26.33
CA VAL A 175 -5.07 16.35 -26.40
C VAL A 175 -5.44 16.96 -27.76
N PHE A 176 -5.56 16.13 -28.80
CA PHE A 176 -5.95 16.54 -30.14
C PHE A 176 -7.42 16.25 -30.45
N GLU A 177 -8.13 15.56 -29.55
CA GLU A 177 -9.57 15.38 -29.69
C GLU A 177 -10.31 16.65 -29.27
N PRO A 178 -11.37 17.05 -29.99
CA PRO A 178 -12.23 18.13 -29.56
C PRO A 178 -12.95 17.76 -28.26
N ALA A 179 -12.77 18.56 -27.20
CA ALA A 179 -13.44 18.34 -25.92
C ALA A 179 -13.85 19.69 -25.29
N ALA A 180 -14.18 19.69 -24.01
CA ALA A 180 -14.57 20.89 -23.27
C ALA A 180 -13.35 21.77 -22.96
N CYS A 181 -13.50 23.07 -23.15
CA CYS A 181 -12.52 24.10 -22.80
C CYS A 181 -13.17 25.13 -21.87
N CYS A 182 -12.77 25.14 -20.60
CA CYS A 182 -13.23 26.14 -19.64
C CYS A 182 -12.39 27.41 -19.75
N SER A 183 -13.01 28.60 -19.71
CA SER A 183 -12.27 29.84 -19.45
C SER A 183 -11.63 29.76 -18.06
N VAL A 184 -10.45 30.37 -17.88
CA VAL A 184 -9.77 30.45 -16.57
C VAL A 184 -10.61 31.10 -15.47
N ASP A 185 -11.53 32.00 -15.83
CA ASP A 185 -12.46 32.62 -14.87
C ASP A 185 -13.73 31.77 -14.64
N GLY A 186 -13.79 30.56 -15.18
CA GLY A 186 -14.90 29.60 -15.07
C GLY A 186 -16.26 30.07 -15.60
N ALA A 187 -16.33 31.28 -16.19
CA ALA A 187 -17.57 31.90 -16.66
C ALA A 187 -18.09 31.28 -17.97
N ASP A 188 -17.19 30.81 -18.83
CA ASP A 188 -17.52 30.25 -20.15
C ASP A 188 -16.93 28.85 -20.33
N CYS A 189 -17.67 27.99 -21.01
CA CYS A 189 -17.21 26.68 -21.46
C CYS A 189 -17.51 26.50 -22.94
N GLN A 190 -16.52 26.03 -23.69
CA GLN A 190 -16.66 25.73 -25.12
C GLN A 190 -16.42 24.26 -25.41
N ASP A 191 -17.41 23.60 -25.99
CA ASP A 191 -17.29 22.25 -26.53
C ASP A 191 -16.59 22.26 -27.90
N GLY A 192 -15.95 21.14 -28.23
CA GLY A 192 -15.37 20.92 -29.55
C GLY A 192 -14.09 21.72 -29.81
N VAL A 193 -13.41 22.14 -28.76
CA VAL A 193 -12.12 22.83 -28.83
C VAL A 193 -11.02 21.78 -28.67
N ILE A 194 -10.02 21.77 -29.56
CA ILE A 194 -8.84 20.90 -29.39
C ILE A 194 -7.94 21.46 -28.27
N GLY A 195 -7.23 20.61 -27.53
CA GLY A 195 -6.43 21.02 -26.38
C GLY A 195 -5.42 22.14 -26.66
N ALA A 196 -4.73 22.07 -27.79
CA ALA A 196 -3.80 23.12 -28.23
C ALA A 196 -4.49 24.49 -28.46
N ALA A 197 -5.71 24.48 -29.01
CA ALA A 197 -6.48 25.70 -29.22
C ALA A 197 -7.05 26.24 -27.90
N CYS A 198 -7.45 25.35 -27.00
CA CYS A 198 -7.92 25.71 -25.66
C CYS A 198 -6.79 26.41 -24.88
N ALA A 199 -5.61 25.80 -24.82
CA ALA A 199 -4.43 26.38 -24.19
C ALA A 199 -4.04 27.73 -24.82
N ALA A 200 -4.04 27.83 -26.16
CA ALA A 200 -3.73 29.08 -26.87
C ALA A 200 -4.73 30.21 -26.57
N SER A 201 -5.96 29.88 -26.16
CA SER A 201 -6.98 30.86 -25.75
C SER A 201 -6.92 31.22 -24.26
N GLY A 202 -5.96 30.68 -23.50
CA GLY A 202 -5.92 30.84 -22.05
C GLY A 202 -6.99 30.02 -21.33
N GLY A 203 -7.49 28.95 -21.96
CA GLY A 203 -8.51 28.07 -21.41
C GLY A 203 -7.94 26.76 -20.85
N LEU A 204 -8.71 26.11 -20.00
CA LEU A 204 -8.41 24.83 -19.35
C LEU A 204 -9.11 23.71 -20.10
N PHE A 205 -8.30 22.83 -20.71
CA PHE A 205 -8.78 21.75 -21.53
C PHE A 205 -9.14 20.53 -20.68
N HIS A 206 -10.36 20.04 -20.81
CA HIS A 206 -10.80 18.81 -20.17
C HIS A 206 -10.97 17.72 -21.24
N PRO A 207 -10.01 16.77 -21.34
CA PRO A 207 -10.12 15.68 -22.31
C PRO A 207 -11.32 14.78 -21.99
N ASP A 208 -11.88 14.15 -23.03
CA ASP A 208 -12.94 13.13 -22.93
C ASP A 208 -14.24 13.58 -22.24
N THR A 209 -14.49 14.89 -22.15
CA THR A 209 -15.71 15.44 -21.56
C THR A 209 -16.30 16.58 -22.38
N THR A 210 -17.51 16.98 -22.01
CA THR A 210 -18.24 18.11 -22.59
C THR A 210 -18.61 19.10 -21.50
N CYS A 211 -18.86 20.35 -21.88
CA CYS A 211 -19.33 21.41 -21.01
C CYS A 211 -20.64 21.07 -20.27
N GLY A 212 -21.42 20.10 -20.78
CA GLY A 212 -22.61 19.59 -20.07
C GLY A 212 -22.31 18.56 -18.98
N ALA A 213 -21.10 17.99 -18.94
CA ALA A 213 -20.67 16.96 -18.01
C ALA A 213 -19.67 17.46 -16.97
N ILE A 214 -19.15 18.69 -17.12
CA ILE A 214 -18.29 19.37 -16.14
C ILE A 214 -18.91 20.69 -15.70
N ALA A 215 -18.57 21.12 -14.48
CA ALA A 215 -18.81 22.48 -14.04
C ALA A 215 -17.50 23.26 -14.15
N CYS A 216 -17.42 24.24 -15.06
CA CYS A 216 -16.33 25.20 -15.01
C CYS A 216 -16.50 26.03 -13.73
N VAL A 217 -15.49 26.00 -12.86
CA VAL A 217 -15.50 26.76 -11.60
C VAL A 217 -14.65 28.00 -11.81
N ALA A 218 -15.23 29.16 -11.52
CA ALA A 218 -14.45 30.37 -11.36
C ALA A 218 -13.54 30.16 -10.15
N LEU A 219 -12.24 30.03 -10.38
CA LEU A 219 -11.29 29.83 -9.29
C LEU A 219 -11.25 31.11 -8.46
N CYS A 220 -10.83 32.22 -9.05
CA CYS A 220 -10.92 33.51 -8.36
C CYS A 220 -12.36 34.01 -8.25
N GLN A 221 -12.74 34.44 -7.04
CA GLN A 221 -14.06 34.94 -6.72
C GLN A 221 -14.06 36.47 -6.48
N PRO A 222 -15.19 37.15 -6.73
CA PRO A 222 -15.34 38.55 -6.35
C PRO A 222 -15.15 38.74 -4.83
N GLY A 223 -14.06 39.39 -4.43
CA GLY A 223 -13.72 39.63 -3.02
C GLY A 223 -12.40 38.99 -2.59
N ASP A 224 -11.85 38.09 -3.39
CA ASP A 224 -10.51 37.56 -3.17
C ASP A 224 -9.47 38.68 -3.25
N GLN A 225 -8.47 38.60 -2.37
CA GLN A 225 -7.33 39.50 -2.43
C GLN A 225 -6.46 39.10 -3.62
N ASP A 226 -6.15 40.09 -4.45
CA ASP A 226 -5.20 39.95 -5.55
C ASP A 226 -3.79 39.78 -4.94
N GLU A 227 -3.08 38.73 -5.35
CA GLU A 227 -1.73 38.47 -4.84
C GLU A 227 -0.71 39.54 -5.20
N GLY A 228 -1.03 40.43 -6.15
CA GLY A 228 -0.25 41.63 -6.47
C GLY A 228 0.59 41.52 -7.75
N GLU A 229 0.45 40.44 -8.49
CA GLU A 229 1.23 40.14 -9.69
C GLU A 229 0.46 40.46 -10.98
N SER A 230 1.22 40.84 -12.02
CA SER A 230 0.61 41.03 -13.34
C SER A 230 0.50 39.68 -14.03
N PHE A 231 -0.70 39.36 -14.52
CA PHE A 231 -0.96 38.11 -15.24
C PHE A 231 0.16 37.77 -16.23
N CYS A 232 0.87 36.68 -15.95
CA CYS A 232 1.96 36.15 -16.76
C CYS A 232 3.14 37.07 -17.02
N ASN A 233 3.86 37.43 -15.96
CA ASN A 233 5.09 38.20 -16.05
C ASN A 233 6.30 37.42 -15.48
N ASP A 234 6.85 36.48 -16.27
CA ASP A 234 8.15 35.81 -15.99
C ASP A 234 9.33 36.74 -16.36
N PRO A 235 10.34 36.92 -15.48
CA PRO A 235 10.51 36.28 -14.19
C PRO A 235 9.74 36.98 -13.09
N ASP A 236 8.85 36.22 -12.46
CA ASP A 236 8.20 36.62 -11.22
C ASP A 236 9.28 36.75 -10.12
N ASP A 237 9.24 37.87 -9.41
CA ASP A 237 10.13 38.22 -8.30
C ASP A 237 9.31 38.71 -7.08
N PHE A 238 7.98 38.68 -7.14
CA PHE A 238 7.14 39.43 -6.20
C PHE A 238 6.87 38.67 -4.90
N ASN A 239 6.57 37.37 -4.96
CA ASN A 239 6.27 36.58 -3.76
C ASN A 239 7.07 35.26 -3.65
N ASN A 240 8.13 35.08 -4.45
CA ASN A 240 8.99 33.88 -4.44
C ASN A 240 9.66 33.54 -3.09
N GLY A 241 9.50 34.40 -2.08
CA GLY A 241 9.82 34.11 -0.69
C GLY A 241 11.20 33.51 -0.52
N CYS A 242 11.26 32.30 0.05
CA CYS A 242 12.53 31.64 0.37
C CYS A 242 13.30 31.10 -0.83
N ASN A 243 12.75 31.17 -2.04
CA ASN A 243 13.47 30.87 -3.28
C ASN A 243 14.31 32.07 -3.78
N ASN A 244 14.18 33.25 -3.16
CA ASN A 244 14.97 34.45 -3.48
C ASN A 244 16.02 34.76 -2.37
N PRO A 245 17.27 35.15 -2.72
CA PRO A 245 18.26 35.64 -1.76
C PRO A 245 17.81 36.82 -0.88
N SER A 246 16.83 37.61 -1.34
CA SER A 246 16.14 38.63 -0.54
C SER A 246 14.65 38.30 -0.51
N PRO A 247 14.19 37.49 0.46
CA PRO A 247 12.82 37.00 0.50
C PRO A 247 11.81 38.15 0.60
N VAL A 248 10.86 38.16 -0.33
CA VAL A 248 9.69 39.05 -0.29
C VAL A 248 8.48 38.20 0.05
N PHE A 249 7.70 38.67 1.02
CA PHE A 249 6.43 38.06 1.41
C PHE A 249 5.37 39.17 1.40
N PRO A 250 4.27 39.02 0.64
CA PRO A 250 3.13 39.92 0.68
C PRO A 250 2.57 40.05 2.12
N PRO A 251 1.85 41.15 2.42
CA PRO A 251 1.49 41.53 3.78
C PRO A 251 0.69 40.45 4.52
N PRO A 252 0.77 40.41 5.87
CA PRO A 252 0.33 39.24 6.60
C PRO A 252 -1.19 39.09 6.50
N TYR A 253 -1.60 37.99 5.89
CA TYR A 253 -2.98 37.54 5.87
C TYR A 253 -3.41 37.08 7.27
N VAL A 254 -4.71 37.04 7.48
CA VAL A 254 -5.33 36.58 8.72
C VAL A 254 -6.39 35.51 8.44
N CYS A 255 -6.87 34.89 9.50
CA CYS A 255 -7.95 33.91 9.42
C CYS A 255 -9.19 34.51 8.74
N GLY A 256 -9.71 33.81 7.75
CA GLY A 256 -10.87 34.20 6.95
C GLY A 256 -10.53 34.91 5.63
N ASP A 257 -9.26 35.23 5.39
CA ASP A 257 -8.85 35.80 4.10
C ASP A 257 -8.90 34.76 2.99
N THR A 258 -9.29 35.23 1.80
CA THR A 258 -9.23 34.48 0.55
C THR A 258 -8.31 35.20 -0.43
N ILE A 259 -7.59 34.43 -1.24
CA ILE A 259 -6.55 34.92 -2.15
C ILE A 259 -6.83 34.36 -3.54
N CYS A 260 -6.75 35.23 -4.54
CA CYS A 260 -6.71 34.86 -5.95
C CYS A 260 -5.24 34.92 -6.36
N GLY A 261 -4.69 33.76 -6.70
CA GLY A 261 -3.31 33.64 -7.11
C GLY A 261 -3.13 32.93 -8.44
N GLU A 262 -1.91 32.94 -8.93
CA GLU A 262 -1.50 32.44 -10.23
C GLU A 262 -0.26 31.58 -10.09
N TYR A 263 -0.12 30.60 -10.97
CA TYR A 263 1.11 29.81 -11.00
C TYR A 263 1.39 29.31 -12.42
N TRP A 264 2.62 28.85 -12.64
CA TRP A 264 3.03 28.16 -13.85
C TRP A 264 4.17 27.19 -13.53
N ALA A 265 4.43 26.24 -14.43
CA ALA A 265 5.55 25.32 -14.34
C ALA A 265 6.03 24.95 -15.73
N GLU A 266 7.23 25.36 -16.10
CA GLU A 266 7.80 25.14 -17.43
C GLU A 266 9.34 25.08 -17.38
N GLY A 267 9.93 24.15 -18.14
CA GLY A 267 11.38 24.12 -18.35
C GLY A 267 12.20 23.88 -17.08
N GLY A 268 11.66 23.15 -16.11
CA GLY A 268 12.33 22.85 -14.83
C GLY A 268 12.21 23.96 -13.79
N ARG A 269 11.38 24.99 -14.06
CA ARG A 269 11.06 26.06 -13.12
C ARG A 269 9.57 26.04 -12.84
N ARG A 270 9.21 26.57 -11.67
CA ARG A 270 7.82 26.80 -11.31
C ARG A 270 7.71 28.12 -10.58
N ASP A 271 6.55 28.72 -10.73
CA ASP A 271 6.09 29.80 -9.88
C ASP A 271 5.90 29.31 -8.45
N THR A 272 6.23 30.15 -7.49
CA THR A 272 6.11 29.77 -6.08
C THR A 272 5.60 30.92 -5.23
N ASP A 273 4.37 30.77 -4.76
CA ASP A 273 3.73 31.81 -3.98
C ASP A 273 3.95 31.61 -2.50
N TRP A 274 4.57 32.60 -1.86
CA TRP A 274 4.76 32.61 -0.42
C TRP A 274 3.95 33.72 0.23
N TYR A 275 3.04 33.34 1.11
CA TYR A 275 2.18 34.28 1.84
C TYR A 275 2.54 34.31 3.32
N ALA A 276 2.84 35.48 3.86
CA ALA A 276 2.97 35.64 5.31
C ALA A 276 1.57 35.57 5.96
N PHE A 277 1.46 34.87 7.09
CA PHE A 277 0.20 34.70 7.82
C PHE A 277 0.42 34.93 9.31
N ASP A 278 -0.37 35.83 9.91
CA ASP A 278 -0.29 36.15 11.35
C ASP A 278 -1.47 35.54 12.10
N LEU A 279 -1.17 34.59 13.01
CA LEU A 279 -2.14 33.95 13.88
C LEU A 279 -2.14 34.60 15.27
N SER A 280 -3.31 35.07 15.72
CA SER A 280 -3.45 35.80 16.99
C SER A 280 -3.82 34.93 18.19
N VAL A 281 -4.47 33.79 17.95
CA VAL A 281 -4.94 32.85 18.97
C VAL A 281 -4.66 31.43 18.50
N GLU A 282 -4.34 30.52 19.42
CA GLU A 282 -4.13 29.12 19.09
C GLU A 282 -5.35 28.55 18.35
N SER A 283 -5.13 28.06 17.13
CA SER A 283 -6.20 27.63 16.23
C SER A 283 -5.73 26.48 15.35
N GLN A 284 -6.65 25.60 14.99
CA GLN A 284 -6.49 24.71 13.86
C GLN A 284 -6.60 25.55 12.59
N VAL A 285 -5.45 25.81 11.97
CA VAL A 285 -5.32 26.52 10.72
C VAL A 285 -5.44 25.51 9.59
N THR A 286 -6.30 25.83 8.63
CA THR A 286 -6.50 25.08 7.40
C THR A 286 -6.15 25.99 6.24
N TRP A 287 -5.08 25.63 5.54
CA TRP A 287 -4.66 26.25 4.29
C TRP A 287 -5.19 25.42 3.14
N ARG A 288 -6.15 25.97 2.40
CA ARG A 288 -6.84 25.29 1.32
C ARG A 288 -6.62 26.02 0.02
N VAL A 289 -6.10 25.32 -0.98
CA VAL A 289 -5.87 25.91 -2.31
C VAL A 289 -6.48 25.02 -3.37
N THR A 290 -7.35 25.60 -4.19
CA THR A 290 -7.94 24.94 -5.36
C THR A 290 -7.42 25.62 -6.61
N GLY A 291 -6.58 24.91 -7.36
CA GLY A 291 -5.97 25.44 -8.56
C GLY A 291 -6.46 24.79 -9.85
N SER A 292 -6.22 25.44 -10.99
CA SER A 292 -6.53 24.95 -12.33
C SER A 292 -5.69 23.77 -12.83
N ALA A 293 -4.69 23.36 -12.04
CA ALA A 293 -3.71 22.33 -12.33
C ALA A 293 -3.33 21.63 -11.00
N SER A 294 -2.41 20.64 -11.04
CA SER A 294 -2.00 19.91 -9.83
C SER A 294 -1.38 20.87 -8.82
N THR A 295 -2.07 21.08 -7.71
CA THR A 295 -1.68 22.08 -6.71
C THR A 295 -1.01 21.39 -5.53
N ARG A 296 0.16 21.88 -5.13
CA ARG A 296 0.78 21.53 -3.86
C ARG A 296 0.73 22.71 -2.91
N VAL A 297 0.60 22.43 -1.63
CA VAL A 297 0.55 23.44 -0.59
C VAL A 297 1.43 23.06 0.58
N PHE A 298 1.97 24.06 1.28
CA PHE A 298 2.64 23.87 2.55
C PHE A 298 2.22 24.91 3.60
N ILE A 299 2.36 24.53 4.86
CA ILE A 299 2.39 25.44 6.00
C ILE A 299 3.78 25.35 6.62
N PHE A 300 4.48 26.48 6.73
CA PHE A 300 5.82 26.57 7.31
C PHE A 300 5.85 27.40 8.60
N ALA A 301 6.60 26.92 9.59
CA ALA A 301 7.03 27.72 10.73
C ALA A 301 8.34 28.47 10.39
N PRO A 302 8.47 29.75 10.83
CA PRO A 302 9.67 30.55 10.61
C PRO A 302 10.90 29.90 11.21
N GLY A 303 12.04 30.07 10.53
CA GLY A 303 13.34 29.90 11.14
C GLY A 303 13.61 30.89 12.27
N PRO A 304 14.66 30.68 13.08
CA PRO A 304 14.95 31.49 14.27
C PRO A 304 15.33 32.94 13.99
N ASP A 305 15.73 33.29 12.75
CA ASP A 305 16.10 34.66 12.38
C ASP A 305 14.87 35.44 11.86
N PRO A 306 14.38 36.46 12.59
CA PRO A 306 13.22 37.25 12.15
C PRO A 306 13.49 38.14 10.92
N LEU A 307 14.75 38.36 10.54
CA LEU A 307 15.13 39.09 9.32
C LEU A 307 15.32 38.16 8.11
N ASN A 308 15.49 36.86 8.35
CA ASN A 308 15.59 35.84 7.32
C ASN A 308 14.89 34.55 7.79
N PRO A 309 13.55 34.50 7.72
CA PRO A 309 12.75 33.38 8.23
C PRO A 309 13.03 32.07 7.47
N CYS A 310 13.70 32.14 6.32
CA CYS A 310 14.04 30.98 5.49
C CYS A 310 15.18 30.14 6.07
N THR A 311 16.06 30.73 6.89
CA THR A 311 17.16 29.98 7.51
C THR A 311 16.63 29.13 8.66
N GLY A 312 16.51 27.82 8.46
CA GLY A 312 15.96 26.91 9.47
C GLY A 312 14.42 26.87 9.50
N LEU A 313 13.78 27.28 8.41
CA LEU A 313 12.35 27.09 8.16
C LEU A 313 11.96 25.62 8.36
N SER A 314 10.80 25.36 8.96
CA SER A 314 10.31 24.00 9.21
C SER A 314 8.94 23.78 8.61
N GLU A 315 8.79 22.66 7.89
CA GLU A 315 7.51 22.21 7.33
C GLU A 315 6.61 21.69 8.45
N ILE A 316 5.36 22.15 8.48
CA ILE A 316 4.34 21.74 9.46
C ILE A 316 3.30 20.82 8.83
N ALA A 317 2.86 21.17 7.62
CA ALA A 317 1.88 20.41 6.87
C ALA A 317 2.15 20.54 5.37
N ASP A 318 1.89 19.48 4.62
CA ASP A 318 1.92 19.46 3.16
C ASP A 318 0.67 18.73 2.62
N ALA A 319 0.25 19.11 1.41
CA ALA A 319 -0.78 18.39 0.68
C ALA A 319 -0.65 18.63 -0.82
N ILE A 320 -1.09 17.66 -1.62
CA ILE A 320 -1.17 17.75 -3.08
C ILE A 320 -2.60 17.37 -3.49
N ALA A 321 -3.16 18.09 -4.45
CA ALA A 321 -4.41 17.74 -5.08
C ALA A 321 -4.36 17.92 -6.60
N PRO A 322 -5.05 17.08 -7.37
CA PRO A 322 -5.18 17.27 -8.81
C PRO A 322 -5.98 18.55 -9.12
N ALA A 323 -5.96 18.96 -10.39
CA ALA A 323 -6.67 20.14 -10.88
C ALA A 323 -8.14 20.18 -10.40
N PHE A 324 -8.56 21.38 -9.96
CA PHE A 324 -9.90 21.69 -9.44
C PHE A 324 -10.32 20.91 -8.18
N GLN A 325 -9.40 20.21 -7.55
CA GLN A 325 -9.58 19.65 -6.21
C GLN A 325 -8.80 20.50 -5.21
N PRO A 326 -9.32 20.69 -3.98
CA PRO A 326 -8.63 21.45 -2.98
C PRO A 326 -7.45 20.65 -2.40
N ALA A 327 -6.24 21.18 -2.51
CA ALA A 327 -5.11 20.77 -1.69
C ALA A 327 -5.27 21.41 -0.30
N VAL A 328 -5.24 20.60 0.76
CA VAL A 328 -5.58 21.05 2.13
C VAL A 328 -4.48 20.65 3.11
N GLY A 329 -3.67 21.63 3.52
CA GLY A 329 -2.76 21.50 4.64
C GLY A 329 -3.43 21.99 5.92
N SER A 330 -3.32 21.28 7.04
CA SER A 330 -3.88 21.75 8.31
C SER A 330 -3.02 21.38 9.51
N ALA A 331 -2.99 22.26 10.51
CA ALA A 331 -2.27 22.04 11.76
C ALA A 331 -2.87 22.90 12.89
N CYS A 332 -2.80 22.40 14.13
CA CYS A 332 -3.02 23.24 15.31
C CYS A 332 -1.75 24.06 15.56
N LEU A 333 -1.88 25.38 15.48
CA LEU A 333 -0.76 26.31 15.56
C LEU A 333 -0.95 27.28 16.74
N PRO A 334 0.08 27.51 17.58
CA PRO A 334 0.05 28.57 18.58
C PRO A 334 0.06 29.97 17.93
N PRO A 335 -0.26 31.05 18.69
CA PRO A 335 -0.14 32.41 18.18
C PRO A 335 1.28 32.70 17.67
N GLY A 336 1.39 33.23 16.46
CA GLY A 336 2.68 33.44 15.81
C GLY A 336 2.54 33.79 14.33
N ARG A 337 3.68 34.05 13.70
CA ARG A 337 3.78 34.24 12.25
C ARG A 337 4.14 32.92 11.58
N TYR A 338 3.50 32.62 10.46
CA TYR A 338 3.74 31.45 9.62
C TYR A 338 3.83 31.87 8.15
N TYR A 339 4.24 30.93 7.30
CA TYR A 339 4.32 31.13 5.86
C TYR A 339 3.53 30.03 5.15
N LEU A 340 2.59 30.45 4.31
CA LEU A 340 1.79 29.56 3.49
C LEU A 340 2.41 29.53 2.11
N TRP A 341 2.48 28.34 1.52
CA TRP A 341 3.03 28.15 0.19
C TRP A 341 1.97 27.56 -0.73
N ALA A 342 1.90 28.07 -1.95
CA ALA A 342 1.13 27.50 -3.04
C ALA A 342 1.98 27.44 -4.32
N GLY A 343 1.70 26.45 -5.15
CA GLY A 343 2.37 26.29 -6.43
C GLY A 343 2.06 24.93 -7.05
N HIS A 344 2.61 24.70 -8.24
CA HIS A 344 2.41 23.43 -8.92
C HIS A 344 3.30 22.32 -8.33
N ASP A 345 2.79 21.09 -8.30
CA ASP A 345 3.58 19.94 -7.83
C ASP A 345 4.68 19.53 -8.83
N THR A 346 4.47 19.78 -10.13
CA THR A 346 5.48 19.55 -11.19
C THR A 346 6.31 20.80 -11.50
N PHE A 347 7.37 20.62 -12.29
CA PHE A 347 8.28 21.69 -12.74
C PHE A 347 8.19 21.97 -14.26
N SER A 348 7.22 21.37 -14.94
CA SER A 348 6.96 21.60 -16.37
C SER A 348 5.54 21.19 -16.76
N GLY A 349 5.06 21.67 -17.92
CA GLY A 349 3.79 21.24 -18.52
C GLY A 349 2.58 22.05 -18.07
N VAL A 350 2.81 23.15 -17.34
CA VAL A 350 1.77 24.12 -16.96
C VAL A 350 2.15 25.46 -17.55
N PRO A 351 1.69 25.75 -18.78
CA PRO A 351 1.91 27.05 -19.39
C PRO A 351 1.30 28.15 -18.52
N CYS A 352 1.78 29.38 -18.68
CA CYS A 352 1.33 30.52 -17.89
C CYS A 352 -0.14 30.88 -18.15
N VAL A 353 -1.03 30.16 -17.47
CA VAL A 353 -2.49 30.30 -17.43
C VAL A 353 -3.04 29.71 -16.11
N GLY A 354 -2.17 29.29 -15.19
CA GLY A 354 -2.55 28.67 -13.93
C GLY A 354 -3.15 29.73 -13.01
N ARG A 355 -4.34 29.47 -12.47
CA ARG A 355 -4.99 30.30 -11.46
C ARG A 355 -5.41 29.42 -10.32
N TYR A 356 -5.52 29.99 -9.13
CA TYR A 356 -6.06 29.29 -7.98
C TYR A 356 -6.79 30.22 -7.02
N HIS A 357 -7.62 29.58 -6.21
CA HIS A 357 -8.28 30.17 -5.06
C HIS A 357 -7.72 29.57 -3.79
N ALA A 358 -7.28 30.44 -2.90
CA ALA A 358 -6.69 30.11 -1.62
C ALA A 358 -7.59 30.59 -0.49
N GLU A 359 -7.80 29.76 0.53
CA GLU A 359 -8.61 30.05 1.71
C GLU A 359 -7.79 29.76 2.98
N ILE A 360 -7.80 30.71 3.92
CA ILE A 360 -7.22 30.52 5.26
C ILE A 360 -8.38 30.38 6.25
N ALA A 361 -8.68 29.15 6.67
CA ALA A 361 -9.71 28.90 7.68
C ALA A 361 -9.09 28.59 9.04
N CYS A 362 -9.59 29.21 10.10
CA CYS A 362 -9.15 28.94 11.46
C CYS A 362 -10.34 28.51 12.32
N GLN A 363 -10.18 27.41 13.05
CA GLN A 363 -11.14 26.93 14.03
C GLN A 363 -10.42 26.68 15.36
N PRO A 364 -11.12 26.62 16.51
CA PRO A 364 -10.51 26.18 17.76
C PRO A 364 -9.81 24.83 17.55
N CYS A 365 -8.61 24.67 18.11
CA CYS A 365 -7.92 23.39 18.00
C CYS A 365 -8.78 22.26 18.59
N PRO A 366 -8.81 21.09 17.93
CA PRO A 366 -9.42 19.91 18.50
C PRO A 366 -8.83 19.63 19.89
N SER A 367 -9.71 19.43 20.86
CA SER A 367 -9.34 19.11 22.23
C SER A 367 -10.06 17.83 22.66
N GLY A 368 -9.48 17.13 23.62
CA GLY A 368 -9.99 15.87 24.11
C GLY A 368 -9.61 15.62 25.56
N ALA A 369 -9.93 14.41 26.01
CA ALA A 369 -9.58 13.92 27.33
C ALA A 369 -8.10 13.53 27.37
N CYS A 370 -7.43 13.91 28.45
CA CYS A 370 -6.03 13.60 28.71
C CYS A 370 -5.90 12.83 30.01
N CYS A 371 -5.31 11.64 29.96
CA CYS A 371 -5.08 10.81 31.14
C CYS A 371 -3.75 11.16 31.81
N LEU A 372 -3.83 11.97 32.87
CA LEU A 372 -2.73 12.45 33.71
C LEU A 372 -2.71 11.64 35.00
N ALA A 373 -1.98 10.52 35.03
CA ALA A 373 -1.97 9.56 36.15
C ALA A 373 -2.07 10.23 37.55
N PRO A 374 -3.16 10.03 38.35
CA PRO A 374 -4.34 9.19 38.14
C PRO A 374 -5.62 9.93 37.68
N THR A 375 -5.52 11.22 37.38
CA THR A 375 -6.63 12.10 36.99
C THR A 375 -6.84 12.14 35.48
N CYS A 376 -8.06 12.45 35.06
CA CYS A 376 -8.34 12.80 33.68
C CYS A 376 -8.60 14.32 33.59
N GLN A 377 -8.09 14.97 32.55
CA GLN A 377 -8.33 16.38 32.26
C GLN A 377 -8.90 16.57 30.84
N ASP A 378 -10.03 17.25 30.75
CA ASP A 378 -10.65 17.65 29.47
C ASP A 378 -10.02 18.93 28.91
N GLY A 379 -10.21 19.15 27.61
CA GLY A 379 -9.89 20.41 26.96
C GLY A 379 -8.40 20.64 26.73
N LEU A 380 -7.60 19.57 26.74
CA LEU A 380 -6.23 19.60 26.25
C LEU A 380 -6.21 19.14 24.80
N ASP A 381 -5.39 19.76 23.98
CA ASP A 381 -5.01 19.22 22.68
C ASP A 381 -3.97 18.10 22.86
N ALA A 382 -3.60 17.43 21.77
CA ALA A 382 -2.62 16.34 21.82
C ALA A 382 -1.27 16.80 22.40
N ALA A 383 -0.76 17.96 21.96
CA ALA A 383 0.53 18.47 22.41
C ALA A 383 0.51 18.89 23.89
N GLY A 384 -0.54 19.59 24.33
CA GLY A 384 -0.74 19.97 25.72
C GLY A 384 -0.89 18.77 26.64
N CYS A 385 -1.54 17.69 26.17
CA CYS A 385 -1.62 16.45 26.93
C CYS A 385 -0.26 15.78 27.15
N VAL A 386 0.56 15.67 26.09
CA VAL A 386 1.93 15.13 26.21
C VAL A 386 2.79 16.02 27.10
N ALA A 387 2.72 17.34 26.95
CA ALA A 387 3.46 18.29 27.77
C ALA A 387 3.09 18.19 29.26
N ALA A 388 1.83 17.87 29.56
CA ALA A 388 1.37 17.60 30.91
C ALA A 388 1.77 16.20 31.43
N GLY A 389 2.43 15.37 30.62
CA GLY A 389 2.87 14.02 30.97
C GLY A 389 1.73 12.99 30.91
N GLY A 390 0.67 13.27 30.16
CA GLY A 390 -0.50 12.43 30.02
C GLY A 390 -0.58 11.70 28.68
N ILE A 391 -1.57 10.80 28.59
CA ILE A 391 -1.91 10.07 27.36
C ILE A 391 -3.18 10.66 26.77
N TYR A 392 -3.07 11.22 25.57
CA TYR A 392 -4.20 11.83 24.86
C TYR A 392 -5.16 10.77 24.32
N GLN A 393 -6.45 10.95 24.55
CA GLN A 393 -7.47 9.96 24.19
C GLN A 393 -8.12 10.22 22.84
N GLY A 394 -7.68 11.27 22.15
CA GLY A 394 -8.20 11.69 20.84
C GLY A 394 -9.19 12.84 20.93
N ASP A 395 -9.42 13.47 19.79
CA ASP A 395 -10.23 14.67 19.67
C ASP A 395 -11.70 14.42 20.02
N GLY A 396 -12.33 15.37 20.72
CA GLY A 396 -13.74 15.29 21.12
C GLY A 396 -14.04 14.29 22.23
N THR A 397 -13.03 13.55 22.73
CA THR A 397 -13.21 12.68 23.90
C THR A 397 -13.39 13.50 25.17
N LEU A 398 -14.18 12.96 26.10
CA LEU A 398 -14.44 13.57 27.40
C LEU A 398 -14.04 12.61 28.51
N CYS A 399 -13.48 13.13 29.59
CA CYS A 399 -13.08 12.39 30.78
C CYS A 399 -14.24 11.67 31.46
N ALA A 400 -15.48 12.13 31.23
CA ALA A 400 -16.68 11.41 31.66
C ALA A 400 -16.81 10.01 31.02
N ASN A 401 -16.20 9.79 29.84
CA ASN A 401 -16.31 8.58 29.03
C ASN A 401 -14.99 7.83 28.88
N VAL A 402 -13.92 8.32 29.52
CA VAL A 402 -12.59 7.73 29.49
C VAL A 402 -12.26 7.17 30.87
N ASP A 403 -11.85 5.90 30.92
CA ASP A 403 -11.23 5.33 32.10
C ASP A 403 -9.71 5.33 31.92
N CYS A 404 -9.02 6.15 32.71
CA CYS A 404 -7.56 6.31 32.64
C CYS A 404 -6.78 5.18 33.33
N LEU A 405 -7.49 4.20 33.88
CA LEU A 405 -6.89 3.00 34.46
C LEU A 405 -7.10 1.80 33.53
N GLY A 406 -6.26 0.80 33.70
CA GLY A 406 -6.43 -0.51 33.09
C GLY A 406 -6.19 -1.62 34.11
N ALA A 407 -6.72 -2.81 33.84
CA ALA A 407 -6.52 -3.96 34.67
C ALA A 407 -5.06 -4.43 34.60
N CYS A 408 -4.40 -4.46 35.76
CA CYS A 408 -3.03 -4.90 35.90
C CYS A 408 -2.97 -6.25 36.61
N CYS A 409 -2.47 -7.26 35.92
CA CYS A 409 -2.29 -8.60 36.47
C CYS A 409 -0.90 -8.76 37.09
N LEU A 410 -0.87 -9.00 38.40
CA LEU A 410 0.36 -9.11 39.19
C LEU A 410 0.82 -10.56 39.30
N ALA A 411 2.09 -10.74 39.66
CA ALA A 411 2.72 -12.06 39.76
C ALA A 411 2.08 -12.96 40.85
N ASP A 412 1.47 -12.36 41.87
CA ASP A 412 0.72 -13.05 42.93
C ASP A 412 -0.72 -13.43 42.51
N GLU A 413 -1.02 -13.33 41.20
CA GLU A 413 -2.31 -13.64 40.58
C GLU A 413 -3.42 -12.65 40.93
N SER A 414 -3.11 -11.61 41.70
CA SER A 414 -4.05 -10.53 41.97
C SER A 414 -4.19 -9.60 40.77
N CYS A 415 -5.35 -8.94 40.69
CA CYS A 415 -5.62 -7.89 39.72
C CYS A 415 -5.79 -6.55 40.45
N SER A 416 -5.11 -5.51 39.97
CA SER A 416 -5.32 -4.13 40.43
C SER A 416 -5.56 -3.19 39.25
N ASN A 417 -6.50 -2.24 39.37
CA ASN A 417 -6.68 -1.19 38.36
C ASN A 417 -5.60 -0.13 38.54
N LEU A 418 -4.61 -0.12 37.64
CA LEU A 418 -3.45 0.76 37.71
C LEU A 418 -3.30 1.52 36.38
N THR A 419 -2.48 2.56 36.36
CA THR A 419 -2.00 3.13 35.10
C THR A 419 -0.95 2.20 34.50
N GLU A 420 -0.71 2.26 33.18
CA GLU A 420 0.32 1.44 32.54
C GLU A 420 1.73 1.60 33.18
N PRO A 421 2.21 2.83 33.50
CA PRO A 421 3.49 2.99 34.18
C PRO A 421 3.49 2.38 35.59
N ALA A 422 2.39 2.52 36.34
CA ALA A 422 2.28 1.94 37.68
C ALA A 422 2.19 0.41 37.64
N CYS A 423 1.51 -0.15 36.63
CA CYS A 423 1.46 -1.57 36.38
C CYS A 423 2.85 -2.13 36.04
N THR A 424 3.57 -1.46 35.14
CA THR A 424 4.94 -1.82 34.76
C THR A 424 5.89 -1.73 35.96
N ALA A 425 5.79 -0.67 36.77
CA ALA A 425 6.58 -0.51 37.99
C ALA A 425 6.29 -1.60 39.04
N ALA A 426 5.07 -2.15 39.04
CA ALA A 426 4.69 -3.31 39.86
C ALA A 426 5.13 -4.65 39.25
N ASN A 427 5.84 -4.65 38.12
CA ASN A 427 6.15 -5.83 37.31
C ASN A 427 4.88 -6.60 36.88
N GLY A 428 3.77 -5.88 36.72
CA GLY A 428 2.47 -6.39 36.28
C GLY A 428 2.33 -6.46 34.77
N VAL A 429 1.36 -7.24 34.29
CA VAL A 429 0.92 -7.26 32.89
C VAL A 429 -0.29 -6.34 32.74
N PHE A 430 -0.16 -5.28 31.95
CA PHE A 430 -1.22 -4.31 31.70
C PHE A 430 -2.13 -4.82 30.57
N ASN A 431 -3.43 -4.93 30.82
CA ASN A 431 -4.40 -5.47 29.85
C ASN A 431 -5.02 -4.39 28.95
N GLY A 432 -4.40 -3.21 28.91
CA GLY A 432 -4.88 -2.06 28.14
C GLY A 432 -5.74 -1.12 28.99
N GLN A 433 -5.69 0.15 28.62
CA GLN A 433 -6.46 1.21 29.24
C GLN A 433 -7.96 1.00 29.01
N GLY A 434 -8.80 1.31 29.99
CA GLY A 434 -10.25 1.09 29.94
C GLY A 434 -10.72 -0.25 30.48
N THR A 435 -9.80 -1.21 30.67
CA THR A 435 -10.13 -2.51 31.26
C THR A 435 -10.18 -2.44 32.80
N ARG A 436 -11.01 -3.30 33.41
CA ARG A 436 -11.14 -3.36 34.87
C ARG A 436 -10.94 -4.77 35.41
N CYS A 437 -10.33 -4.83 36.58
CA CYS A 437 -10.28 -6.03 37.38
C CYS A 437 -11.70 -6.47 37.75
N GLY A 438 -12.07 -7.66 37.28
CA GLY A 438 -13.42 -8.22 37.40
C GLY A 438 -14.22 -8.22 36.10
N ASP A 439 -13.70 -7.59 35.03
CA ASP A 439 -14.26 -7.79 33.69
C ASP A 439 -14.16 -9.27 33.32
N ALA A 440 -15.20 -9.81 32.67
CA ALA A 440 -15.36 -11.24 32.42
C ALA A 440 -14.26 -11.88 31.55
N PHE A 441 -13.42 -11.05 30.91
CA PHE A 441 -12.35 -11.47 30.01
C PHE A 441 -10.94 -11.19 30.57
N ILE A 442 -10.85 -10.61 31.77
CA ILE A 442 -9.57 -10.33 32.42
C ILE A 442 -9.24 -11.46 33.38
N PHE A 443 -8.26 -12.26 32.99
CA PHE A 443 -7.76 -13.39 33.77
C PHE A 443 -6.26 -13.22 34.01
N CYS A 444 -5.88 -13.14 35.28
CA CYS A 444 -4.48 -12.95 35.67
C CYS A 444 -3.66 -14.23 35.77
N ASN A 445 -4.31 -15.37 35.57
CA ASN A 445 -3.72 -16.70 35.52
C ASN A 445 -4.10 -17.39 34.21
N GLY A 446 -3.27 -18.33 33.80
CA GLY A 446 -3.46 -19.11 32.58
C GLY A 446 -2.55 -20.33 32.58
N ALA A 447 -2.74 -21.21 31.61
CA ALA A 447 -1.92 -22.39 31.43
C ALA A 447 -0.48 -21.97 31.06
N CYS A 448 0.47 -22.53 31.79
CA CYS A 448 1.89 -22.38 31.59
C CYS A 448 2.46 -23.70 31.09
N CYS A 449 2.94 -23.69 29.85
CA CYS A 449 3.52 -24.85 29.23
C CYS A 449 5.03 -24.88 29.42
N ALA A 450 5.51 -25.74 30.32
CA ALA A 450 6.91 -26.11 30.36
C ALA A 450 7.16 -27.29 29.40
N CYS A 451 8.10 -27.08 28.48
CA CYS A 451 8.54 -28.13 27.59
C CYS A 451 9.18 -29.29 28.39
N PRO A 452 8.85 -30.56 28.10
CA PRO A 452 8.05 -31.02 26.94
C PRO A 452 6.57 -31.30 27.17
N ALA A 453 6.09 -31.39 28.42
CA ALA A 453 4.70 -31.75 28.70
C ALA A 453 4.20 -31.34 30.10
N ALA A 454 4.94 -30.48 30.81
CA ALA A 454 4.52 -30.04 32.14
C ALA A 454 3.60 -28.83 31.98
N CYS A 455 2.38 -28.93 32.50
CA CYS A 455 1.44 -27.82 32.53
C CYS A 455 1.10 -27.44 33.97
N THR A 456 1.16 -26.16 34.27
CA THR A 456 0.63 -25.58 35.51
C THR A 456 -0.23 -24.37 35.18
N VAL A 457 -1.20 -24.02 36.01
CA VAL A 457 -1.93 -22.75 35.88
C VAL A 457 -1.26 -21.75 36.82
N THR A 458 -0.76 -20.64 36.31
CA THR A 458 -0.11 -19.58 37.10
C THR A 458 -0.15 -18.24 36.36
N SER A 459 0.39 -17.18 36.94
CA SER A 459 0.51 -15.88 36.28
C SER A 459 1.52 -15.91 35.13
N GLN A 460 1.38 -15.00 34.16
CA GLN A 460 2.32 -14.89 33.04
C GLN A 460 3.76 -14.68 33.54
N GLN A 461 3.97 -13.85 34.57
CA GLN A 461 5.31 -13.61 35.11
C GLN A 461 5.92 -14.87 35.72
N ASN A 462 5.15 -15.60 36.53
CA ASN A 462 5.64 -16.85 37.14
C ASN A 462 5.92 -17.92 36.08
N CYS A 463 5.10 -17.96 35.03
CA CYS A 463 5.31 -18.87 33.92
C CYS A 463 6.63 -18.60 33.20
N GLN A 464 6.88 -17.34 32.84
CA GLN A 464 8.12 -16.91 32.18
C GLN A 464 9.34 -17.09 33.10
N ALA A 465 9.22 -16.78 34.39
CA ALA A 465 10.28 -16.98 35.38
C ALA A 465 10.66 -18.46 35.54
N ALA A 466 9.71 -19.37 35.36
CA ALA A 466 9.95 -20.81 35.33
C ALA A 466 10.47 -21.33 33.97
N GLY A 467 10.67 -20.44 32.98
CA GLY A 467 11.06 -20.80 31.61
C GLY A 467 9.95 -21.47 30.80
N GLY A 468 8.70 -21.35 31.24
CA GLY A 468 7.52 -21.87 30.56
C GLY A 468 6.90 -20.87 29.58
N PHE A 469 6.02 -21.39 28.72
CA PHE A 469 5.33 -20.64 27.67
C PHE A 469 3.86 -20.43 28.07
N PHE A 470 3.51 -19.18 28.40
CA PHE A 470 2.16 -18.81 28.81
C PHE A 470 1.18 -18.89 27.64
N GLN A 471 0.04 -19.56 27.82
CA GLN A 471 -0.94 -19.81 26.76
C GLN A 471 -2.09 -18.79 26.73
N GLY A 472 -1.94 -17.67 27.44
CA GLY A 472 -2.96 -16.62 27.55
C GLY A 472 -3.78 -16.71 28.83
N GLY A 473 -4.30 -15.56 29.28
CA GLY A 473 -5.14 -15.47 30.47
C GLY A 473 -6.44 -16.28 30.30
N GLY A 474 -6.82 -17.01 31.35
CA GLY A 474 -8.07 -17.79 31.40
C GLY A 474 -7.94 -19.19 30.81
N SER A 475 -6.84 -19.49 30.11
CA SER A 475 -6.56 -20.84 29.63
C SER A 475 -6.31 -21.80 30.80
N THR A 476 -6.81 -23.03 30.69
CA THR A 476 -6.53 -24.10 31.65
C THR A 476 -5.67 -25.19 31.01
N CYS A 477 -4.98 -25.99 31.83
CA CYS A 477 -4.21 -27.13 31.33
C CYS A 477 -5.06 -28.18 30.59
N ALA A 478 -6.39 -28.18 30.80
CA ALA A 478 -7.31 -29.02 30.05
C ALA A 478 -7.54 -28.48 28.64
N ASP A 479 -7.55 -27.15 28.45
CA ASP A 479 -7.83 -26.51 27.17
C ASP A 479 -6.66 -26.61 26.18
N VAL A 480 -5.41 -26.57 26.68
CA VAL A 480 -4.18 -26.62 25.85
C VAL A 480 -3.57 -28.00 25.68
N ASN A 481 -4.37 -29.07 25.82
CA ASN A 481 -3.96 -30.47 25.65
C ASN A 481 -2.63 -30.79 26.38
N ASN A 482 -2.57 -30.45 27.67
CA ASN A 482 -1.45 -30.71 28.59
C ASN A 482 -0.05 -30.35 28.05
N CYS A 483 0.05 -29.32 27.21
CA CYS A 483 1.31 -28.83 26.66
C CYS A 483 2.11 -29.89 25.88
N ALA A 484 1.44 -30.94 25.39
CA ALA A 484 2.08 -32.05 24.71
C ALA A 484 2.83 -31.54 23.47
N ALA A 485 4.15 -31.62 23.52
CA ALA A 485 5.02 -31.28 22.40
C ALA A 485 6.01 -32.41 22.18
N SER A 486 6.32 -32.70 20.91
CA SER A 486 7.43 -33.59 20.58
C SER A 486 8.75 -32.90 20.96
N ILE A 487 9.57 -33.58 21.76
CA ILE A 487 10.96 -33.16 21.99
C ILE A 487 11.71 -33.37 20.68
N GLU A 488 12.48 -32.37 20.24
CA GLU A 488 13.30 -32.49 19.03
C GLU A 488 14.26 -33.68 19.10
N GLY A 489 14.78 -34.05 20.27
CA GLY A 489 15.57 -35.27 20.50
C GLY A 489 17.07 -35.02 20.56
N GLU A 490 17.52 -33.77 20.47
CA GLU A 490 18.93 -33.39 20.65
C GLU A 490 19.29 -33.35 22.15
N THR A 491 20.36 -34.05 22.56
CA THR A 491 20.76 -34.08 23.99
C THR A 491 21.84 -33.06 24.36
N VAL A 492 22.50 -32.40 23.41
CA VAL A 492 23.52 -31.36 23.68
C VAL A 492 23.66 -30.53 22.41
N CYS A 493 23.36 -29.22 22.45
CA CYS A 493 23.72 -28.36 21.31
C CYS A 493 25.25 -28.23 21.24
N THR A 494 25.81 -28.56 20.09
CA THR A 494 27.24 -28.40 19.79
C THR A 494 27.41 -27.50 18.56
N PRO A 495 27.97 -26.29 18.71
CA PRO A 495 28.12 -25.36 17.59
C PRO A 495 28.95 -25.95 16.46
N GLY A 496 28.41 -25.93 15.23
CA GLY A 496 29.14 -26.29 14.01
C GLY A 496 29.15 -27.78 13.65
N THR A 497 28.38 -28.63 14.32
CA THR A 497 28.18 -30.03 13.89
C THR A 497 26.81 -30.57 14.32
N ASP A 498 25.75 -29.79 14.06
CA ASP A 498 24.39 -30.29 14.26
C ASP A 498 24.07 -31.35 13.19
N HIS A 499 23.95 -32.59 13.66
CA HIS A 499 23.62 -33.76 12.86
C HIS A 499 22.15 -34.18 12.98
N PHE A 500 21.32 -33.46 13.75
CA PHE A 500 19.95 -33.87 14.02
C PHE A 500 18.94 -33.17 13.11
N ASN A 501 19.01 -31.85 12.96
CA ASN A 501 18.07 -31.08 12.11
C ASN A 501 18.64 -29.75 11.58
N GLY A 502 19.97 -29.67 11.39
CA GLY A 502 20.66 -28.48 10.87
C GLY A 502 20.32 -28.09 9.43
N GLY A 503 19.46 -28.86 8.77
CA GLY A 503 18.90 -28.59 7.46
C GLY A 503 19.96 -28.36 6.39
N CYS A 504 19.82 -27.27 5.65
CA CYS A 504 20.78 -26.92 4.61
C CYS A 504 22.15 -26.44 5.12
N ASN A 505 22.31 -26.29 6.44
CA ASN A 505 23.59 -25.96 7.06
C ASN A 505 24.40 -27.21 7.46
N SER A 506 23.85 -28.43 7.31
CA SER A 506 24.54 -29.69 7.62
C SER A 506 24.96 -30.43 6.34
N THR A 507 25.98 -31.30 6.43
CA THR A 507 26.39 -32.17 5.31
C THR A 507 26.56 -33.61 5.81
N PRO A 508 25.68 -34.55 5.44
CA PRO A 508 24.49 -34.39 4.59
C PRO A 508 23.42 -33.49 5.24
N ASN A 509 22.50 -32.94 4.44
CA ASN A 509 21.37 -32.15 4.96
C ASN A 509 20.47 -33.05 5.81
N VAL A 510 20.11 -32.62 7.03
CA VAL A 510 19.25 -33.39 7.95
C VAL A 510 18.08 -32.52 8.40
N PHE A 511 16.85 -33.05 8.38
CA PHE A 511 15.63 -32.33 8.75
C PHE A 511 14.80 -33.16 9.72
N SER A 512 14.17 -32.49 10.69
CA SER A 512 13.09 -33.09 11.49
C SER A 512 11.77 -32.98 10.75
N MET A 513 10.95 -34.03 10.74
CA MET A 513 9.64 -33.98 10.08
C MET A 513 8.57 -33.51 11.07
N ILE A 514 7.76 -32.54 10.67
CA ILE A 514 6.58 -32.10 11.43
C ILE A 514 5.33 -32.15 10.56
N ALA A 515 4.19 -32.41 11.19
CA ALA A 515 2.89 -32.35 10.55
C ALA A 515 2.15 -31.04 10.88
N CYS A 516 1.18 -30.69 10.05
CA CYS A 516 0.24 -29.61 10.34
C CYS A 516 -0.49 -29.87 11.66
N GLY A 517 -0.56 -28.85 12.52
CA GLY A 517 -1.12 -28.92 13.88
C GLY A 517 -0.13 -29.36 14.96
N GLN A 518 1.11 -29.70 14.60
CA GLN A 518 2.11 -30.17 15.56
C GLN A 518 2.79 -29.01 16.30
N THR A 519 2.98 -29.19 17.60
CA THR A 519 3.88 -28.38 18.42
C THR A 519 5.18 -29.14 18.68
N VAL A 520 6.31 -28.46 18.48
CA VAL A 520 7.65 -28.92 18.83
C VAL A 520 8.23 -28.10 19.97
N CYS A 521 9.00 -28.75 20.83
CA CYS A 521 9.82 -28.11 21.84
C CYS A 521 11.28 -28.34 21.49
N GLY A 522 12.03 -27.25 21.43
CA GLY A 522 13.41 -27.29 21.00
C GLY A 522 14.35 -26.35 21.71
N ARG A 523 15.62 -26.43 21.36
CA ARG A 523 16.71 -25.60 21.85
C ARG A 523 17.48 -25.06 20.66
N SER A 524 17.94 -23.83 20.79
CA SER A 524 18.84 -23.24 19.80
C SER A 524 19.89 -22.39 20.51
N ALA A 525 20.98 -22.08 19.83
CA ALA A 525 22.07 -21.33 20.44
C ALA A 525 22.84 -20.55 19.38
N ASN A 526 23.36 -19.38 19.77
CA ASN A 526 24.31 -18.62 18.97
C ASN A 526 25.47 -18.12 19.86
N PRO A 527 26.39 -18.99 20.29
CA PRO A 527 27.37 -18.63 21.31
C PRO A 527 28.39 -17.58 20.86
N SER A 528 28.63 -17.47 19.55
CA SER A 528 29.65 -16.60 18.98
C SER A 528 29.10 -15.26 18.46
N GLY A 529 27.78 -15.10 18.38
CA GLY A 529 27.11 -13.93 17.80
C GLY A 529 27.25 -13.83 16.27
N PHE A 530 28.36 -14.30 15.70
CA PHE A 530 28.73 -14.15 14.29
C PHE A 530 29.10 -15.48 13.58
N GLY A 531 29.03 -16.61 14.29
CA GLY A 531 29.50 -17.93 13.82
C GLY A 531 28.41 -19.01 13.81
N PRO A 532 28.78 -20.30 13.66
CA PRO A 532 27.81 -21.37 13.49
C PRO A 532 26.86 -21.42 14.68
N ARG A 533 25.57 -21.21 14.38
CA ARG A 533 24.47 -21.32 15.33
C ARG A 533 23.85 -22.70 15.24
N ASP A 534 23.35 -23.14 16.37
CA ASP A 534 22.42 -24.25 16.46
C ASP A 534 21.05 -23.75 15.95
N SER A 535 20.52 -24.42 14.93
CA SER A 535 19.33 -23.97 14.22
C SER A 535 18.50 -25.14 13.75
N ASP A 536 17.20 -25.04 13.96
CA ASP A 536 16.30 -26.16 13.73
C ASP A 536 15.52 -26.00 12.43
N TRP A 537 15.60 -27.04 11.60
CA TRP A 537 14.91 -27.11 10.32
C TRP A 537 13.87 -28.22 10.35
N TYR A 538 12.60 -27.81 10.40
CA TYR A 538 11.46 -28.71 10.41
C TYR A 538 10.81 -28.79 9.04
N ARG A 539 10.94 -29.93 8.36
CA ARG A 539 10.33 -30.17 7.06
C ARG A 539 8.87 -30.60 7.20
N PHE A 540 8.02 -30.04 6.35
CA PHE A 540 6.62 -30.43 6.18
C PHE A 540 6.23 -30.39 4.70
N GLU A 541 5.14 -31.07 4.36
CA GLU A 541 4.64 -31.19 2.99
C GLU A 541 3.18 -30.75 2.89
N LEU A 542 2.86 -30.06 1.80
CA LEU A 542 1.51 -29.58 1.49
C LEU A 542 1.04 -30.24 0.21
N THR A 543 -0.15 -30.83 0.23
CA THR A 543 -0.77 -31.46 -0.94
C THR A 543 -1.72 -30.53 -1.69
N GLN A 544 -2.07 -29.39 -1.10
CA GLN A 544 -3.01 -28.40 -1.63
C GLN A 544 -2.60 -26.99 -1.20
N PRO A 545 -3.09 -25.92 -1.86
CA PRO A 545 -2.91 -24.55 -1.39
C PRO A 545 -3.34 -24.39 0.06
N THR A 546 -2.45 -23.90 0.91
CA THR A 546 -2.62 -23.91 2.37
C THR A 546 -2.11 -22.61 2.96
N ARG A 547 -2.91 -21.95 3.79
CA ARG A 547 -2.46 -20.88 4.69
C ARG A 547 -1.67 -21.51 5.82
N VAL A 548 -0.37 -21.26 5.84
CA VAL A 548 0.53 -21.79 6.85
C VAL A 548 0.92 -20.68 7.81
N ARG A 549 0.73 -20.96 9.10
CA ARG A 549 1.14 -20.11 10.21
C ARG A 549 2.18 -20.87 11.04
N TRP A 550 3.38 -20.31 11.13
CA TRP A 550 4.47 -20.82 11.96
C TRP A 550 4.73 -19.82 13.08
N GLU A 551 4.49 -20.25 14.32
CA GLU A 551 4.70 -19.45 15.52
C GLU A 551 5.80 -20.06 16.37
N VAL A 552 6.82 -19.25 16.70
CA VAL A 552 7.94 -19.65 17.55
C VAL A 552 8.04 -18.69 18.74
N VAL A 553 8.02 -19.22 19.96
CA VAL A 553 8.22 -18.45 21.20
C VAL A 553 9.44 -19.01 21.91
N GLY A 554 10.41 -18.16 22.25
CA GLY A 554 11.63 -18.55 22.97
C GLY A 554 11.82 -17.77 24.26
N ASN A 555 12.62 -18.30 25.18
CA ASN A 555 13.05 -17.57 26.38
C ASN A 555 14.21 -16.58 26.08
N THR A 556 14.69 -16.54 24.84
CA THR A 556 15.47 -15.44 24.27
C THR A 556 14.80 -14.93 22.99
N ARG A 557 15.39 -13.93 22.32
CA ARG A 557 14.89 -13.48 21.00
C ARG A 557 14.92 -14.65 20.02
N MET A 558 13.87 -14.81 19.23
CA MET A 558 13.74 -15.86 18.22
C MET A 558 13.64 -15.29 16.81
N GLN A 559 14.17 -16.08 15.87
CA GLN A 559 13.96 -15.94 14.44
C GLN A 559 13.08 -17.10 13.97
N ALA A 560 12.01 -16.78 13.24
CA ALA A 560 11.14 -17.76 12.59
C ALA A 560 11.11 -17.49 11.08
N ASN A 561 11.36 -18.52 10.27
CA ASN A 561 11.24 -18.41 8.81
C ASN A 561 10.37 -19.54 8.25
N LEU A 562 9.72 -19.26 7.12
CA LEU A 562 9.21 -20.28 6.21
C LEU A 562 10.08 -20.27 4.95
N LEU A 563 10.60 -21.44 4.58
CA LEU A 563 11.45 -21.62 3.41
C LEU A 563 10.86 -22.67 2.46
N GLN A 564 11.09 -22.50 1.17
CA GLN A 564 10.72 -23.45 0.13
C GLN A 564 11.94 -24.26 -0.31
N LEU A 565 11.81 -25.58 -0.39
CA LEU A 565 12.88 -26.45 -0.88
C LEU A 565 12.88 -26.53 -2.42
N THR A 566 14.04 -26.42 -3.03
CA THR A 566 14.20 -26.58 -4.49
C THR A 566 14.23 -28.07 -4.84
N ALA A 567 13.26 -28.55 -5.62
CA ALA A 567 13.12 -29.98 -5.96
C ALA A 567 13.10 -30.92 -4.73
N GLY A 568 12.58 -30.44 -3.59
CA GLY A 568 12.48 -31.23 -2.35
C GLY A 568 13.79 -31.44 -1.60
N ASN A 569 14.86 -30.71 -1.96
CA ASN A 569 16.16 -30.73 -1.29
C ASN A 569 16.75 -29.30 -1.20
N CYS A 570 17.93 -29.16 -0.60
CA CYS A 570 18.65 -27.89 -0.59
C CYS A 570 19.17 -27.52 -1.99
N PRO A 571 19.27 -26.21 -2.33
CA PRO A 571 19.09 -25.05 -1.45
C PRO A 571 17.63 -24.73 -1.11
N ALA A 572 17.43 -24.10 0.05
CA ALA A 572 16.13 -23.58 0.48
C ALA A 572 16.07 -22.06 0.26
N THR A 573 14.96 -21.58 -0.31
CA THR A 573 14.72 -20.16 -0.54
C THR A 573 13.80 -19.61 0.55
N ASN A 574 14.15 -18.47 1.14
CA ASN A 574 13.32 -17.83 2.14
C ASN A 574 12.04 -17.27 1.48
N VAL A 575 10.88 -17.66 1.99
CA VAL A 575 9.58 -17.11 1.57
C VAL A 575 9.23 -15.90 2.42
N THR A 576 9.33 -16.07 3.74
CA THR A 576 9.06 -15.02 4.73
C THR A 576 9.79 -15.31 6.04
N SER A 577 10.13 -14.26 6.78
CA SER A 577 10.83 -14.36 8.06
C SER A 577 10.48 -13.22 9.00
N VAL A 578 10.53 -13.49 10.30
CA VAL A 578 10.38 -12.49 11.36
C VAL A 578 11.40 -12.72 12.47
N ILE A 579 11.83 -11.64 13.12
CA ILE A 579 12.72 -11.66 14.27
C ILE A 579 12.06 -10.87 15.41
N THR A 580 11.99 -11.45 16.60
CA THR A 580 11.39 -10.79 17.78
C THR A 580 12.34 -9.78 18.41
N ASP A 581 11.77 -8.80 19.10
CA ASP A 581 12.53 -7.78 19.81
C ASP A 581 12.84 -8.09 21.27
N ARG A 582 12.20 -9.11 21.83
CA ARG A 582 12.39 -9.50 23.22
C ARG A 582 12.08 -10.98 23.45
N PRO A 583 12.57 -11.56 24.55
CA PRO A 583 12.15 -12.88 25.02
C PRO A 583 10.63 -13.00 25.18
N PHE A 584 10.11 -14.22 25.05
CA PHE A 584 8.70 -14.59 25.23
C PHE A 584 7.70 -13.87 24.31
N GLU A 585 8.19 -13.17 23.30
CA GLU A 585 7.39 -12.62 22.21
C GLU A 585 7.22 -13.69 21.12
N PRO A 586 6.02 -13.86 20.55
CA PRO A 586 5.80 -14.80 19.46
C PRO A 586 6.36 -14.26 18.14
N ALA A 587 7.32 -14.99 17.57
CA ALA A 587 7.76 -14.84 16.19
C ALA A 587 6.75 -15.55 15.28
N VAL A 588 5.81 -14.81 14.68
CA VAL A 588 4.77 -15.37 13.80
C VAL A 588 5.05 -15.02 12.34
N VAL A 589 5.15 -16.05 11.51
CA VAL A 589 5.08 -15.89 10.05
C VAL A 589 3.85 -16.59 9.52
N GLU A 590 3.11 -15.92 8.64
CA GLU A 590 1.87 -16.45 8.07
C GLU A 590 1.79 -16.11 6.59
N VAL A 591 1.58 -17.12 5.75
CA VAL A 591 1.56 -16.97 4.27
C VAL A 591 0.76 -18.10 3.63
N VAL A 592 0.16 -17.84 2.47
CA VAL A 592 -0.46 -18.89 1.64
C VAL A 592 0.61 -19.54 0.78
N LEU A 593 0.78 -20.85 0.94
CA LEU A 593 1.75 -21.66 0.23
C LEU A 593 1.04 -22.59 -0.75
N ALA A 594 1.59 -22.73 -1.95
CA ALA A 594 1.17 -23.73 -2.93
C ALA A 594 1.47 -25.16 -2.44
N PRO A 595 0.94 -26.21 -3.11
CA PRO A 595 1.38 -27.58 -2.86
C PRO A 595 2.90 -27.71 -3.05
N GLY A 596 3.59 -28.36 -2.12
CA GLY A 596 5.04 -28.47 -2.17
C GLY A 596 5.69 -28.90 -0.86
N ALA A 597 7.03 -28.96 -0.87
CA ALA A 597 7.86 -29.28 0.28
C ALA A 597 8.48 -28.00 0.85
N TYR A 598 8.27 -27.78 2.15
CA TYR A 598 8.63 -26.57 2.85
C TYR A 598 9.39 -26.88 4.14
N VAL A 599 10.08 -25.86 4.66
CA VAL A 599 10.76 -25.91 5.95
C VAL A 599 10.29 -24.77 6.83
N ALA A 600 9.91 -25.11 8.05
CA ALA A 600 9.73 -24.19 9.15
C ALA A 600 11.04 -24.11 9.95
N TYR A 601 11.58 -22.90 10.08
CA TYR A 601 12.88 -22.64 10.68
C TYR A 601 12.72 -21.94 12.01
N ALA A 602 13.48 -22.37 13.01
CA ALA A 602 13.57 -21.71 14.32
C ALA A 602 15.03 -21.61 14.77
N ALA A 603 15.47 -20.41 15.20
CA ALA A 603 16.77 -20.24 15.82
C ALA A 603 16.88 -18.92 16.60
N VAL A 604 17.93 -18.78 17.40
CA VAL A 604 18.38 -17.47 17.89
C VAL A 604 18.85 -16.61 16.69
N PRO A 605 18.45 -15.33 16.59
CA PRO A 605 18.90 -14.43 15.53
C PRO A 605 20.42 -14.22 15.55
N LEU A 606 20.99 -13.90 14.38
CA LEU A 606 22.42 -13.54 14.25
C LEU A 606 22.73 -12.16 14.87
N SER A 607 21.72 -11.32 15.08
CA SER A 607 21.86 -9.94 15.55
C SER A 607 21.83 -9.78 17.07
N VAL A 608 22.10 -10.83 17.86
CA VAL A 608 22.01 -10.79 19.34
C VAL A 608 23.41 -10.76 19.99
N PRO A 609 23.92 -9.60 20.44
CA PRO A 609 25.01 -9.51 21.41
C PRO A 609 24.47 -9.41 22.86
N PRO A 610 25.06 -10.10 23.86
CA PRO A 610 26.08 -11.14 23.79
C PRO A 610 25.51 -12.51 23.37
N GLY A 611 26.34 -13.35 22.75
CA GLY A 611 25.92 -14.63 22.16
C GLY A 611 25.22 -15.56 23.16
N VAL A 612 24.13 -16.19 22.71
CA VAL A 612 23.32 -17.11 23.51
C VAL A 612 24.06 -18.45 23.66
N PRO A 613 24.49 -18.83 24.87
CA PRO A 613 25.23 -20.08 25.09
C PRO A 613 24.37 -21.31 24.85
N CYS A 614 25.05 -22.43 24.69
CA CYS A 614 24.39 -23.70 24.51
C CYS A 614 23.57 -24.13 25.73
N GLY A 615 22.32 -24.55 25.48
CA GLY A 615 21.36 -24.93 26.52
C GLY A 615 20.70 -23.75 27.26
N ALA A 616 21.06 -22.51 26.92
CA ALA A 616 20.46 -21.33 27.53
C ALA A 616 19.10 -20.96 26.90
N ASN A 617 18.94 -21.20 25.60
CA ASN A 617 17.67 -20.93 24.91
C ASN A 617 16.85 -22.20 24.70
N ALA A 618 15.58 -22.10 25.09
CA ALA A 618 14.55 -23.09 24.83
C ALA A 618 13.38 -22.37 24.16
N TYR A 619 12.76 -23.04 23.18
CA TYR A 619 11.62 -22.51 22.47
C TYR A 619 10.52 -23.55 22.30
N ARG A 620 9.31 -23.05 22.11
CA ARG A 620 8.13 -23.81 21.72
C ARG A 620 7.68 -23.26 20.37
N ALA A 621 7.49 -24.14 19.40
CA ALA A 621 7.03 -23.75 18.08
C ALA A 621 5.82 -24.57 17.63
N THR A 622 4.86 -23.94 16.95
CA THR A 622 3.63 -24.58 16.50
C THR A 622 3.42 -24.31 15.01
N LEU A 623 3.26 -25.38 14.24
CA LEU A 623 2.86 -25.31 12.83
C LEU A 623 1.35 -25.45 12.74
N THR A 624 0.68 -24.40 12.30
CA THR A 624 -0.76 -24.44 12.00
C THR A 624 -0.93 -24.33 10.50
N CYS A 625 -1.69 -25.26 9.91
CA CYS A 625 -2.03 -25.24 8.51
C CYS A 625 -3.54 -25.16 8.38
N ARG A 626 -4.01 -24.31 7.49
CA ARG A 626 -5.43 -24.18 7.14
C ARG A 626 -5.54 -24.21 5.63
N THR A 627 -6.49 -24.98 5.09
CA THR A 627 -6.73 -25.02 3.64
C THR A 627 -7.02 -23.60 3.16
N ALA A 628 -6.29 -23.13 2.14
CA ALA A 628 -6.56 -21.80 1.58
C ALA A 628 -7.86 -21.86 0.76
N CYS A 629 -8.69 -20.83 0.83
CA CYS A 629 -9.98 -20.74 0.13
C CYS A 629 -9.87 -20.61 -1.40
N ALA A 630 -8.75 -21.01 -2.01
CA ALA A 630 -8.44 -20.78 -3.41
C ALA A 630 -9.40 -21.48 -4.39
N ASP A 631 -10.05 -22.57 -3.97
CA ASP A 631 -10.94 -23.38 -4.81
C ASP A 631 -12.44 -23.26 -4.40
N SER A 632 -12.79 -22.37 -3.46
CA SER A 632 -14.17 -22.20 -2.99
C SER A 632 -14.68 -20.80 -3.34
N VAL A 633 -15.83 -20.73 -3.99
CA VAL A 633 -16.50 -19.45 -4.28
C VAL A 633 -17.26 -19.03 -3.02
N CYS A 634 -16.95 -17.85 -2.48
CA CYS A 634 -17.70 -17.29 -1.35
C CYS A 634 -19.20 -17.24 -1.68
N GLY A 635 -20.03 -17.78 -0.79
CA GLY A 635 -21.49 -17.84 -0.95
C GLY A 635 -22.01 -19.04 -1.75
N ASP A 636 -21.13 -19.82 -2.41
CA ASP A 636 -21.48 -21.06 -3.11
C ASP A 636 -21.51 -22.22 -2.10
N SER A 637 -22.63 -22.32 -1.40
CA SER A 637 -22.83 -23.28 -0.31
C SER A 637 -23.12 -24.68 -0.82
N ASN A 638 -23.56 -24.84 -2.07
CA ASN A 638 -23.82 -26.16 -2.66
C ASN A 638 -22.64 -26.71 -3.50
N CYS A 639 -21.56 -25.93 -3.61
CA CYS A 639 -20.32 -26.24 -4.31
C CYS A 639 -20.47 -26.47 -5.83
N ASP A 640 -21.43 -25.82 -6.49
CA ASP A 640 -21.68 -25.95 -7.92
C ASP A 640 -20.94 -24.90 -8.80
N GLY A 641 -20.26 -23.96 -8.15
CA GLY A 641 -19.51 -22.87 -8.76
C GLY A 641 -20.33 -21.60 -9.00
N VAL A 642 -21.60 -21.55 -8.61
CA VAL A 642 -22.51 -20.43 -8.88
C VAL A 642 -23.29 -20.03 -7.64
N VAL A 643 -23.06 -18.81 -7.14
CA VAL A 643 -23.86 -18.26 -6.03
C VAL A 643 -25.24 -17.85 -6.52
N ASN A 644 -26.27 -18.55 -6.08
CA ASN A 644 -27.65 -18.29 -6.43
C ASN A 644 -28.65 -18.84 -5.38
N VAL A 645 -29.94 -18.84 -5.71
CA VAL A 645 -30.99 -19.28 -4.79
C VAL A 645 -30.92 -20.77 -4.40
N LEU A 646 -30.19 -21.58 -5.17
CA LEU A 646 -29.98 -23.00 -4.88
C LEU A 646 -29.03 -23.23 -3.69
N ASP A 647 -28.22 -22.25 -3.34
CA ASP A 647 -27.31 -22.29 -2.20
C ASP A 647 -28.03 -22.17 -0.85
N ILE A 648 -29.24 -21.59 -0.82
CA ILE A 648 -29.96 -21.24 0.41
C ILE A 648 -30.15 -22.45 1.33
N ASN A 649 -30.54 -23.60 0.78
CA ASN A 649 -30.79 -24.79 1.61
C ASN A 649 -29.50 -25.35 2.23
N PHE A 650 -28.39 -25.25 1.49
CA PHE A 650 -27.09 -25.66 1.98
C PHE A 650 -26.58 -24.65 3.01
N PHE A 651 -26.71 -23.35 2.74
CA PHE A 651 -26.26 -22.32 3.67
C PHE A 651 -27.03 -22.36 4.99
N VAL A 652 -28.34 -22.61 4.95
CA VAL A 652 -29.14 -22.84 6.17
C VAL A 652 -28.63 -24.05 6.95
N ALA A 653 -28.27 -25.15 6.28
CA ALA A 653 -27.63 -26.27 6.94
C ALA A 653 -26.24 -25.92 7.49
N ALA A 654 -25.50 -25.04 6.82
CA ALA A 654 -24.20 -24.58 7.27
C ALA A 654 -24.31 -23.76 8.57
N VAL A 655 -25.25 -22.83 8.64
CA VAL A 655 -25.52 -22.05 9.87
C VAL A 655 -25.93 -22.95 11.06
N LEU A 656 -26.57 -24.09 10.79
CA LEU A 656 -26.93 -25.06 11.82
C LEU A 656 -25.73 -25.93 12.25
N GLY A 657 -24.74 -26.12 11.36
CA GLY A 657 -23.44 -26.73 11.64
C GLY A 657 -22.88 -27.57 10.49
N GLU A 658 -21.54 -27.71 10.47
CA GLU A 658 -20.80 -28.44 9.42
C GLU A 658 -21.30 -29.87 9.19
N ALA A 659 -21.66 -30.60 10.25
CA ALA A 659 -22.14 -31.97 10.12
C ALA A 659 -23.46 -32.07 9.31
N GLN A 660 -24.34 -31.07 9.41
CA GLN A 660 -25.61 -31.03 8.67
C GLN A 660 -25.38 -30.59 7.22
N TRP A 661 -24.47 -29.64 7.01
CA TRP A 661 -24.04 -29.23 5.68
C TRP A 661 -23.37 -30.37 4.90
N ASN A 662 -22.46 -31.12 5.54
CA ASN A 662 -21.82 -32.30 4.96
C ASN A 662 -22.84 -33.39 4.59
N ALA A 663 -23.90 -33.56 5.38
CA ALA A 663 -24.95 -34.53 5.08
C ALA A 663 -25.70 -34.21 3.78
N LEU A 664 -25.91 -32.92 3.46
CA LEU A 664 -26.51 -32.50 2.19
C LEU A 664 -25.59 -32.77 0.99
N HIS A 665 -24.27 -32.76 1.20
CA HIS A 665 -23.26 -33.13 0.21
C HIS A 665 -23.01 -34.64 0.12
N SER A 666 -23.90 -35.48 0.66
CA SER A 666 -23.70 -36.93 0.75
C SER A 666 -22.39 -37.33 1.45
N GLY A 667 -21.85 -36.45 2.30
CA GLY A 667 -20.61 -36.63 3.06
C GLY A 667 -19.31 -36.26 2.34
N SER A 668 -19.38 -35.70 1.12
CA SER A 668 -18.18 -35.38 0.32
C SER A 668 -18.35 -34.07 -0.48
N PRO A 669 -18.38 -32.90 0.19
CA PRO A 669 -18.41 -31.60 -0.49
C PRO A 669 -17.14 -31.37 -1.32
N THR A 670 -17.28 -30.65 -2.44
CA THR A 670 -16.18 -30.25 -3.33
C THR A 670 -15.58 -28.89 -3.00
N CYS A 671 -16.25 -28.12 -2.15
CA CYS A 671 -15.81 -26.82 -1.64
C CYS A 671 -15.64 -26.86 -0.10
N SER A 672 -14.96 -25.86 0.46
CA SER A 672 -14.70 -25.76 1.90
C SER A 672 -15.90 -25.19 2.64
N TYR A 673 -16.33 -25.88 3.72
CA TYR A 673 -17.42 -25.46 4.58
C TYR A 673 -17.29 -24.00 5.03
N CYS A 674 -16.15 -23.61 5.60
CA CYS A 674 -16.00 -22.22 6.07
C CYS A 674 -15.86 -21.26 4.89
N CYS A 675 -15.06 -21.59 3.86
CA CYS A 675 -14.81 -20.65 2.75
C CYS A 675 -16.08 -20.32 1.95
N SER A 676 -17.00 -21.28 1.82
CA SER A 676 -18.27 -21.09 1.13
C SER A 676 -19.34 -20.42 1.99
N ASN A 677 -19.23 -20.47 3.33
CA ASN A 677 -20.31 -20.09 4.24
C ASN A 677 -19.97 -18.96 5.25
N ASP A 678 -18.71 -18.62 5.48
CA ASP A 678 -18.28 -17.44 6.27
C ASP A 678 -18.24 -16.21 5.37
N VAL A 679 -19.43 -15.72 5.04
CA VAL A 679 -19.61 -14.66 4.04
C VAL A 679 -19.41 -13.25 4.62
N ASN A 680 -19.32 -13.10 5.94
CA ASN A 680 -18.95 -11.83 6.58
C ASN A 680 -17.45 -11.73 6.91
N GLY A 681 -16.67 -12.79 6.70
CA GLY A 681 -15.21 -12.78 6.77
C GLY A 681 -14.63 -12.80 8.19
N ASN A 682 -15.44 -13.14 9.20
CA ASN A 682 -15.02 -13.12 10.61
C ASN A 682 -14.42 -14.46 11.08
N GLY A 683 -14.44 -15.48 10.23
CA GLY A 683 -13.94 -16.82 10.52
C GLY A 683 -14.94 -17.73 11.24
N VAL A 684 -16.22 -17.39 11.31
CA VAL A 684 -17.21 -18.20 12.04
C VAL A 684 -18.53 -18.23 11.28
N VAL A 685 -18.89 -19.41 10.77
CA VAL A 685 -20.20 -19.65 10.15
C VAL A 685 -21.29 -19.70 11.23
N ASN A 686 -22.11 -18.65 11.30
CA ASN A 686 -23.23 -18.55 12.24
C ASN A 686 -24.34 -17.63 11.71
N ILE A 687 -25.28 -17.23 12.58
CA ILE A 687 -26.43 -16.40 12.20
C ILE A 687 -26.04 -15.02 11.62
N LEU A 688 -24.85 -14.51 11.97
CA LEU A 688 -24.35 -13.21 11.50
C LEU A 688 -23.96 -13.23 10.02
N ASP A 689 -23.83 -14.42 9.42
CA ASP A 689 -23.55 -14.59 7.99
C ASP A 689 -24.79 -14.39 7.12
N ILE A 690 -26.01 -14.49 7.68
CA ILE A 690 -27.26 -14.46 6.88
C ILE A 690 -27.40 -13.19 6.04
N ASN A 691 -27.13 -12.02 6.62
CA ASN A 691 -27.32 -10.76 5.90
C ASN A 691 -26.32 -10.62 4.74
N ALA A 692 -25.07 -11.02 4.96
CA ALA A 692 -24.04 -11.02 3.94
C ALA A 692 -24.30 -12.09 2.87
N PHE A 693 -24.87 -13.24 3.24
CA PHE A 693 -25.21 -14.31 2.32
C PHE A 693 -26.37 -13.90 1.41
N VAL A 694 -27.39 -13.22 1.96
CA VAL A 694 -28.48 -12.66 1.16
C VAL A 694 -27.95 -11.66 0.14
N ALA A 695 -26.98 -10.82 0.50
CA ALA A 695 -26.30 -9.94 -0.44
C ALA A 695 -25.54 -10.74 -1.52
N ALA A 696 -24.78 -11.77 -1.12
CA ALA A 696 -24.04 -12.62 -2.05
C ALA A 696 -24.93 -13.31 -3.09
N VAL A 697 -26.12 -13.78 -2.70
CA VAL A 697 -27.11 -14.39 -3.61
C VAL A 697 -27.70 -13.37 -4.59
N LEU A 698 -27.84 -12.10 -4.18
CA LEU A 698 -28.31 -11.02 -5.05
C LEU A 698 -27.24 -10.57 -6.04
N ASP A 699 -25.98 -10.55 -5.59
CA ASP A 699 -24.83 -10.07 -6.36
C ASP A 699 -24.13 -11.19 -7.17
N GLY A 700 -24.51 -12.45 -6.92
CA GLY A 700 -23.93 -13.64 -7.57
C GLY A 700 -22.49 -13.96 -7.14
N SER A 701 -21.97 -13.27 -6.14
CA SER A 701 -20.62 -13.47 -5.56
C SER A 701 -20.48 -12.73 -4.23
N CYS A 702 -19.47 -13.09 -3.43
CA CYS A 702 -18.98 -12.27 -2.33
C CYS A 702 -17.45 -12.29 -2.23
N ALA A 703 -16.88 -11.40 -1.43
CA ALA A 703 -15.44 -11.36 -1.18
C ALA A 703 -15.03 -12.56 -0.32
N ASN A 704 -14.05 -13.34 -0.77
CA ASN A 704 -13.57 -14.53 -0.06
C ASN A 704 -13.06 -14.18 1.34
N SER A 705 -13.47 -14.95 2.35
CA SER A 705 -12.98 -14.81 3.73
C SER A 705 -11.51 -15.24 3.83
N PRO A 706 -10.59 -14.35 4.28
CA PRO A 706 -9.23 -14.76 4.58
C PRO A 706 -9.14 -15.52 5.91
N ASN A 707 -10.16 -15.46 6.78
CA ASN A 707 -10.00 -15.74 8.22
C ASN A 707 -10.54 -17.07 8.71
N CYS A 708 -11.00 -17.96 7.83
CA CYS A 708 -11.53 -19.28 8.18
C CYS A 708 -10.58 -20.11 9.10
N PRO A 709 -10.93 -20.30 10.37
CA PRO A 709 -10.38 -21.29 11.29
C PRO A 709 -11.02 -22.67 11.00
N PRO A 710 -10.50 -23.76 11.60
CA PRO A 710 -11.11 -25.08 11.50
C PRO A 710 -12.55 -25.11 12.01
#